data_AF-A0A7M4AMG2-F1
#
_entry.id   AF-A0A7M4AMG2-F1
#
_cell.length_a   1.000
_cell.length_b   1.000
_cell.length_c   1.000
_cell.angle_alpha   90.00
_cell.angle_beta   90.00
_cell.angle_gamma   90.00
#
_symmetry.space_group_name_H-M   'P 1'
#
loop_
_entity.id
_entity.type
_entity.pdbx_description
1 polymer ?
#
loop_
_entity_poly.entity_id
_entity_poly.type
_entity_poly.pdbx_seq_one_letter_code
_entity_poly.pdbx_strand_id
1 'polypeptide(L)'
;REDPLTTARQTLAWQHAPAEAETCTAEQLATGLDHLVSAGVHEGRDRLTWWRLNALLREGRSDEAMDVLEERRLDASSDVAALLPLLVSLDDERANAWLMRFMDDVDDQAVFQVLREPNLATSLRLKAAQRLADARGPMWEEGRTTALVLLAQELDISRLTNVFASDNMLPLSHPYIALLVSHLAPANLDAALRDQIYTCRNLALRSIHGAELPDVLSPLAEHLLLLMEGIYKETPAVGEVLNTAALKAFSPISRALAGDGFVSDTHIRNMGNSLDDLDLTLIERRLFDAMLLTLSMNRHIQAYNIGMAKASNAEELNKLLENPVLPLRLIKSYSVLMVEHDLGLSNLVAWYQKHDPLSPWAPLARAALFAANGDELNSAREYSRAAELFNKQRKAGSGDEQEQSETDDNDFVLALPLTLYRKSLIHYAHATSWAEAVDLLERVPSLKTAITERFKLYLRVCHVATTDTNAAARLIRQHVQQRTTFTEEDIEGNLVEKSRTTFNEEELDLLRNYPFEQAHMLPPEPFLGRVTAASTHISRDLRRSRTQFEQQFRQAMQGPSPSLEEIYEIAKSAAEHGPFEGLMYLERAQNSSKFSTSARTRLSGVEQSLFSQYKDGIPTSKRRFLHNLSLTPLVIVDTNVLVDALVEKMYQKMDLVFETNLNIIGANRFHHILLHHASSKRVLLTIPDDVRGELKQFAKDERLFPRFKTAMVDAGKLRETLSEAVMMGLVEEVLNEYNTWSPDSVMLEGVPDESSTLNTFLLRHSDVFSELTELKGYRGVTYRTEISGKAIYPEATDLDIYRLATHLASLPLPNIGAVLVATMDGDFTLVDRAIEEQFGFSIAKNHRSLKPWLKAQKA
;
A
#
# COMPACT_ATOMS: atom_id res chain seq x y z
N ARG A 1 61.03 54.23 -41.50
CA ARG A 1 60.28 53.33 -42.40
C ARG A 1 61.15 52.09 -42.57
N GLU A 2 60.73 50.97 -42.00
CA GLU A 2 61.42 49.69 -42.19
C GLU A 2 61.32 49.25 -43.66
N ASP A 3 62.33 48.52 -44.14
CA ASP A 3 62.37 47.96 -45.50
C ASP A 3 61.28 46.86 -45.64
N PRO A 4 60.43 46.86 -46.70
CA PRO A 4 59.41 45.85 -46.93
C PRO A 4 59.91 44.40 -46.86
N LEU A 5 61.18 44.13 -47.19
CA LEU A 5 61.75 42.79 -47.03
C LEU A 5 61.91 42.40 -45.55
N THR A 6 62.30 43.35 -44.70
CA THR A 6 62.44 43.14 -43.25
C THR A 6 61.09 42.88 -42.61
N THR A 7 60.06 43.65 -42.98
CA THR A 7 58.68 43.44 -42.50
C THR A 7 58.15 42.08 -42.92
N ALA A 8 58.32 41.68 -44.20
CA ALA A 8 57.89 40.37 -44.68
C ALA A 8 58.60 39.21 -43.95
N ARG A 9 59.91 39.36 -43.65
CA ARG A 9 60.67 38.36 -42.87
C ARG A 9 60.18 38.26 -41.43
N GLN A 10 59.86 39.37 -40.78
CA GLN A 10 59.32 39.39 -39.42
C GLN A 10 57.91 38.78 -39.37
N THR A 11 57.03 39.10 -40.33
CA THR A 11 55.70 38.51 -40.42
C THR A 11 55.77 36.99 -40.58
N LEU A 12 56.64 36.50 -41.48
CA LEU A 12 56.81 35.06 -41.72
C LEU A 12 57.45 34.34 -40.51
N ALA A 13 58.36 35.02 -39.80
CA ALA A 13 58.96 34.51 -38.57
C ALA A 13 57.94 34.37 -37.44
N TRP A 14 57.02 35.33 -37.27
CA TRP A 14 55.94 35.23 -36.27
C TRP A 14 54.85 34.22 -36.69
N GLN A 15 54.51 34.16 -37.97
CA GLN A 15 53.56 33.18 -38.53
C GLN A 15 54.00 31.75 -38.23
N HIS A 16 55.30 31.45 -38.37
CA HIS A 16 55.89 30.13 -38.11
C HIS A 16 56.89 30.14 -36.94
N ALA A 17 56.59 30.90 -35.88
CA ALA A 17 57.44 30.97 -34.70
C ALA A 17 57.81 29.57 -34.16
N PRO A 18 59.09 29.31 -33.82
CA PRO A 18 59.51 28.03 -33.23
C PRO A 18 58.99 27.89 -31.80
N ALA A 19 58.92 26.67 -31.27
CA ALA A 19 58.43 26.41 -29.91
C ALA A 19 59.22 27.17 -28.82
N GLU A 20 60.49 27.48 -29.06
CA GLU A 20 61.35 28.28 -28.19
C GLU A 20 60.78 29.67 -27.89
N ALA A 21 59.96 30.23 -28.80
CA ALA A 21 59.32 31.54 -28.64
C ALA A 21 58.24 31.56 -27.54
N GLU A 22 57.84 30.41 -27.00
CA GLU A 22 57.00 30.33 -25.80
C GLU A 22 57.66 30.95 -24.56
N THR A 23 59.00 31.04 -24.54
CA THR A 23 59.76 31.67 -23.44
C THR A 23 59.79 33.19 -23.48
N CYS A 24 59.25 33.82 -24.53
CA CYS A 24 59.19 35.28 -24.67
C CYS A 24 58.29 35.93 -23.61
N THR A 25 58.55 37.22 -23.34
CA THR A 25 57.72 38.03 -22.44
C THR A 25 56.37 38.36 -23.08
N ALA A 26 55.38 38.71 -22.25
CA ALA A 26 54.04 39.05 -22.71
C ALA A 26 54.04 40.24 -23.69
N GLU A 27 54.91 41.23 -23.47
CA GLU A 27 55.07 42.39 -24.35
C GLU A 27 55.67 42.02 -25.71
N GLN A 28 56.66 41.11 -25.74
CA GLN A 28 57.26 40.63 -26.99
C GLN A 28 56.24 39.86 -27.83
N LEU A 29 55.43 39.03 -27.18
CA LEU A 29 54.37 38.26 -27.83
C LEU A 29 53.20 39.15 -28.29
N ALA A 30 52.84 40.19 -27.52
CA ALA A 30 51.87 41.20 -27.94
C ALA A 30 52.35 41.96 -29.19
N THR A 31 53.63 42.36 -29.22
CA THR A 31 54.21 43.03 -30.40
C THR A 31 54.18 42.13 -31.63
N GLY A 32 54.48 40.83 -31.47
CA GLY A 32 54.37 39.83 -32.54
C GLY A 32 52.93 39.65 -33.05
N LEU A 33 51.94 39.67 -32.15
CA LEU A 33 50.52 39.64 -32.50
C LEU A 33 50.11 40.88 -33.31
N ASP A 34 50.51 42.08 -32.88
CA ASP A 34 50.20 43.34 -33.58
C ASP A 34 50.80 43.37 -34.99
N HIS A 35 51.99 42.78 -35.18
CA HIS A 35 52.61 42.61 -36.49
C HIS A 35 51.81 41.66 -37.40
N LEU A 36 51.28 40.56 -36.89
CA LEU A 36 50.41 39.67 -37.66
C LEU A 36 49.04 40.31 -37.95
N VAL A 37 48.49 41.08 -37.01
CA VAL A 37 47.23 41.83 -37.15
C VAL A 37 47.35 42.88 -38.24
N SER A 38 48.38 43.72 -38.17
CA SER A 38 48.65 44.78 -39.16
C SER A 38 48.98 44.24 -40.55
N ALA A 39 49.56 43.03 -40.65
CA ALA A 39 49.83 42.35 -41.91
C ALA A 39 48.63 41.57 -42.48
N GLY A 40 47.49 41.48 -41.76
CA GLY A 40 46.32 40.72 -42.20
C GLY A 40 46.50 39.19 -42.20
N VAL A 41 47.55 38.67 -41.56
CA VAL A 41 47.87 37.23 -41.50
C VAL A 41 47.21 36.59 -40.30
N HIS A 42 46.30 35.64 -40.50
CA HIS A 42 45.58 34.93 -39.43
C HIS A 42 46.37 33.75 -38.83
N GLU A 43 47.20 33.08 -39.63
CA GLU A 43 48.00 31.95 -39.20
C GLU A 43 49.00 32.34 -38.10
N GLY A 44 49.08 31.53 -37.04
CA GLY A 44 49.99 31.73 -35.92
C GLY A 44 49.48 32.67 -34.81
N ARG A 45 48.40 33.44 -35.05
CA ARG A 45 47.84 34.38 -34.04
C ARG A 45 47.32 33.68 -32.79
N ASP A 46 46.62 32.57 -32.93
CA ASP A 46 46.04 31.88 -31.76
C ASP A 46 47.15 31.33 -30.86
N ARG A 47 48.15 30.67 -31.46
CA ARG A 47 49.33 30.17 -30.75
C ARG A 47 50.09 31.28 -30.01
N LEU A 48 50.33 32.42 -30.66
CA LEU A 48 51.00 33.56 -30.03
C LEU A 48 50.16 34.17 -28.90
N THR A 49 48.84 34.14 -29.01
CA THR A 49 47.97 34.62 -27.94
C THR A 49 47.97 33.67 -26.75
N TRP A 50 48.02 32.36 -26.99
CA TRP A 50 48.18 31.37 -25.91
C TRP A 50 49.52 31.51 -25.19
N TRP A 51 50.62 31.67 -25.92
CA TRP A 51 51.91 31.98 -25.30
C TRP A 51 51.89 33.30 -24.55
N ARG A 52 51.18 34.32 -25.04
CA ARG A 52 51.02 35.61 -24.35
C ARG A 52 50.28 35.43 -23.02
N LEU A 53 49.21 34.63 -22.98
CA LEU A 53 48.48 34.31 -21.74
C LEU A 53 49.40 33.60 -20.72
N ASN A 54 50.16 32.60 -21.16
CA ASN A 54 51.15 31.91 -20.31
C ASN A 54 52.25 32.88 -19.82
N ALA A 55 52.70 33.81 -20.67
CA ALA A 55 53.69 34.81 -20.28
C ALA A 55 53.13 35.82 -19.27
N LEU A 56 51.90 36.32 -19.45
CA LEU A 56 51.23 37.23 -18.52
C LEU A 56 51.08 36.61 -17.13
N LEU A 57 50.76 35.32 -17.07
CA LEU A 57 50.71 34.56 -15.83
C LEU A 57 52.08 34.42 -15.15
N ARG A 58 53.13 34.07 -15.91
CA ARG A 58 54.51 34.03 -15.37
C ARG A 58 54.99 35.38 -14.85
N GLU A 59 54.49 36.47 -15.43
CA GLU A 59 54.80 37.85 -15.06
C GLU A 59 53.92 38.38 -13.91
N GLY A 60 52.94 37.61 -13.42
CA GLY A 60 52.03 38.01 -12.33
C GLY A 60 50.97 39.05 -12.74
N ARG A 61 50.69 39.22 -14.04
CA ARG A 61 49.73 40.18 -14.60
C ARG A 61 48.37 39.51 -14.87
N SER A 62 47.74 38.98 -13.82
CA SER A 62 46.52 38.16 -13.94
C SER A 62 45.31 38.90 -14.52
N ASP A 63 45.12 40.19 -14.20
CA ASP A 63 44.01 40.99 -14.75
C ASP A 63 44.10 41.15 -16.27
N GLU A 64 45.29 41.42 -16.80
CA GLU A 64 45.50 41.54 -18.24
C GLU A 64 45.40 40.20 -18.96
N ALA A 65 45.78 39.09 -18.28
CA ALA A 65 45.54 37.75 -18.79
C ALA A 65 44.04 37.47 -18.90
N MET A 66 43.23 37.95 -17.95
CA MET A 66 41.79 37.78 -17.98
C MET A 66 41.14 38.59 -19.11
N ASP A 67 41.54 39.85 -19.31
CA ASP A 67 41.02 40.67 -20.43
C ASP A 67 41.26 40.00 -21.79
N VAL A 68 42.45 39.42 -21.98
CA VAL A 68 42.81 38.67 -23.20
C VAL A 68 42.00 37.37 -23.33
N LEU A 69 41.64 36.73 -22.21
CA LEU A 69 40.83 35.52 -22.18
C LEU A 69 39.36 35.81 -22.50
N GLU A 70 38.78 36.91 -22.00
CA GLU A 70 37.36 37.26 -22.24
C GLU A 70 37.04 37.50 -23.72
N GLU A 71 38.01 37.99 -24.50
CA GLU A 71 37.86 38.22 -25.93
C GLU A 71 37.82 36.91 -26.76
N ARG A 72 38.09 35.76 -26.13
CA ARG A 72 38.19 34.46 -26.81
C ARG A 72 36.88 33.69 -26.83
N ARG A 73 36.70 32.89 -27.89
CA ARG A 73 35.62 31.92 -28.05
C ARG A 73 36.18 30.52 -28.16
N LEU A 74 35.48 29.55 -27.58
CA LEU A 74 35.74 28.12 -27.76
C LEU A 74 34.75 27.52 -28.75
N ASP A 75 35.22 26.54 -29.50
CA ASP A 75 34.42 25.72 -30.42
C ASP A 75 34.78 24.23 -30.28
N ALA A 76 34.07 23.37 -31.00
CA ALA A 76 34.29 21.92 -30.97
C ALA A 76 35.69 21.46 -31.45
N SER A 77 36.51 22.34 -32.03
CA SER A 77 37.88 22.04 -32.47
C SER A 77 38.95 22.55 -31.51
N SER A 78 38.54 23.23 -30.43
CA SER A 78 39.43 23.85 -29.47
C SER A 78 40.04 22.81 -28.52
N ASP A 79 41.37 22.80 -28.39
CA ASP A 79 42.08 21.91 -27.46
C ASP A 79 41.98 22.43 -26.01
N VAL A 80 40.88 22.06 -25.35
CA VAL A 80 40.60 22.47 -23.97
C VAL A 80 41.64 21.92 -22.99
N ALA A 81 42.33 20.82 -23.31
CA ALA A 81 43.37 20.23 -22.45
C ALA A 81 44.53 21.19 -22.20
N ALA A 82 44.92 21.95 -23.23
CA ALA A 82 45.97 22.96 -23.14
C ALA A 82 45.55 24.18 -22.29
N LEU A 83 44.23 24.38 -22.09
CA LEU A 83 43.66 25.54 -21.40
C LEU A 83 43.45 25.32 -19.91
N LEU A 84 43.18 24.08 -19.48
CA LEU A 84 42.87 23.79 -18.09
C LEU A 84 43.98 24.22 -17.11
N PRO A 85 45.29 23.96 -17.36
CA PRO A 85 46.34 24.39 -16.44
C PRO A 85 46.37 25.91 -16.27
N LEU A 86 46.04 26.65 -17.33
CA LEU A 86 45.98 28.11 -17.36
C LEU A 86 44.85 28.61 -16.47
N LEU A 87 43.65 28.04 -16.63
CA LEU A 87 42.46 28.37 -15.82
C LEU A 87 42.68 28.04 -14.34
N VAL A 88 43.30 26.90 -14.03
CA VAL A 88 43.65 26.52 -12.66
C VAL A 88 44.66 27.49 -12.05
N SER A 89 45.63 27.96 -12.84
CA SER A 89 46.64 28.91 -12.35
C SER A 89 46.12 30.34 -12.16
N LEU A 90 45.05 30.72 -12.86
CA LEU A 90 44.40 32.03 -12.72
C LEU A 90 43.61 32.13 -11.42
N ASP A 91 42.96 31.02 -10.99
CA ASP A 91 42.08 30.95 -9.81
C ASP A 91 41.10 32.15 -9.72
N ASP A 92 40.51 32.55 -10.85
CA ASP A 92 39.64 33.71 -10.99
C ASP A 92 38.19 33.29 -11.35
N GLU A 93 37.20 33.84 -10.66
CA GLU A 93 35.77 33.61 -10.95
C GLU A 93 35.39 34.00 -12.38
N ARG A 94 36.03 35.04 -12.96
CA ARG A 94 35.82 35.47 -14.35
C ARG A 94 36.27 34.40 -15.34
N ALA A 95 37.38 33.73 -15.07
CA ALA A 95 37.89 32.64 -15.90
C ALA A 95 36.94 31.43 -15.85
N ASN A 96 36.41 31.12 -14.67
CA ASN A 96 35.39 30.09 -14.50
C ASN A 96 34.10 30.43 -15.25
N ALA A 97 33.61 31.67 -15.11
CA ALA A 97 32.41 32.14 -15.82
C ALA A 97 32.60 32.16 -17.34
N TRP A 98 33.81 32.45 -17.84
CA TRP A 98 34.14 32.38 -19.25
C TRP A 98 34.02 30.95 -19.79
N LEU A 99 34.68 29.96 -19.17
CA LEU A 99 34.60 28.56 -19.63
C LEU A 99 33.15 28.04 -19.54
N MET A 100 32.44 28.40 -18.48
CA MET A 100 31.04 28.04 -18.24
C MET A 100 30.12 28.41 -19.41
N ARG A 101 30.37 29.54 -20.10
CA ARG A 101 29.57 29.99 -21.26
C ARG A 101 29.71 29.09 -22.49
N PHE A 102 30.84 28.41 -22.65
CA PHE A 102 31.13 27.58 -23.82
C PHE A 102 31.01 26.08 -23.54
N MET A 103 30.66 25.68 -22.31
CA MET A 103 30.53 24.27 -21.94
C MET A 103 29.49 23.49 -22.76
N ASP A 104 28.55 24.16 -23.42
CA ASP A 104 27.56 23.53 -24.31
C ASP A 104 28.07 23.41 -25.77
N ASP A 105 29.14 24.13 -26.14
CA ASP A 105 29.67 24.22 -27.51
C ASP A 105 30.92 23.35 -27.77
N VAL A 106 31.67 23.00 -26.71
CA VAL A 106 32.87 22.15 -26.79
C VAL A 106 32.54 20.69 -27.13
N ASP A 107 33.50 19.83 -27.48
CA ASP A 107 33.24 18.42 -27.76
C ASP A 107 33.25 17.54 -26.50
N ASP A 108 32.83 16.27 -26.62
CA ASP A 108 32.75 15.35 -25.47
C ASP A 108 34.11 15.08 -24.81
N GLN A 109 35.20 15.14 -25.58
CA GLN A 109 36.58 14.99 -25.08
C GLN A 109 36.96 16.15 -24.17
N ALA A 110 36.69 17.39 -24.58
CA ALA A 110 36.90 18.57 -23.78
C ALA A 110 36.08 18.54 -22.48
N VAL A 111 34.81 18.12 -22.56
CA VAL A 111 33.94 17.99 -21.37
C VAL A 111 34.54 16.98 -20.39
N PHE A 112 35.03 15.84 -20.87
CA PHE A 112 35.69 14.84 -20.03
C PHE A 112 36.97 15.35 -19.37
N GLN A 113 37.76 16.16 -20.06
CA GLN A 113 38.96 16.78 -19.47
C GLN A 113 38.59 17.76 -18.36
N VAL A 114 37.57 18.60 -18.56
CA VAL A 114 37.04 19.52 -17.53
C VAL A 114 36.57 18.73 -16.30
N LEU A 115 35.86 17.62 -16.49
CA LEU A 115 35.39 16.76 -15.41
C LEU A 115 36.54 16.23 -14.53
N ARG A 116 37.64 15.83 -15.17
CA ARG A 116 38.78 15.15 -14.53
C ARG A 116 39.73 16.07 -13.78
N GLU A 117 39.78 17.35 -14.11
CA GLU A 117 40.70 18.28 -13.47
C GLU A 117 40.22 18.63 -12.05
N PRO A 118 40.88 18.15 -10.98
CA PRO A 118 40.37 18.29 -9.62
C PRO A 118 40.43 19.73 -9.09
N ASN A 119 41.31 20.56 -9.65
CA ASN A 119 41.56 21.92 -9.19
C ASN A 119 40.63 22.96 -9.82
N LEU A 120 39.77 22.57 -10.76
CA LEU A 120 38.73 23.45 -11.30
C LEU A 120 37.58 23.62 -10.31
N ALA A 121 36.88 24.74 -10.44
CA ALA A 121 35.68 25.02 -9.66
C ALA A 121 34.64 23.89 -9.80
N THR A 122 34.07 23.46 -8.68
CA THR A 122 33.06 22.39 -8.61
C THR A 122 31.88 22.64 -9.55
N SER A 123 31.46 23.90 -9.73
CA SER A 123 30.37 24.28 -10.64
C SER A 123 30.65 23.93 -12.11
N LEU A 124 31.89 24.12 -12.58
CA LEU A 124 32.31 23.74 -13.93
C LEU A 124 32.36 22.22 -14.09
N ARG A 125 32.95 21.54 -13.11
CA ARG A 125 33.04 20.07 -13.09
C ARG A 125 31.66 19.44 -13.02
N LEU A 126 30.73 20.03 -12.27
CA LEU A 126 29.33 19.62 -12.21
C LEU A 126 28.64 19.81 -13.56
N LYS A 127 28.79 20.97 -14.23
CA LYS A 127 28.24 21.14 -15.58
C LYS A 127 28.81 20.09 -16.54
N ALA A 128 30.10 19.79 -16.46
CA ALA A 128 30.71 18.76 -17.28
C ALA A 128 30.09 17.38 -17.02
N ALA A 129 29.91 17.01 -15.74
CA ALA A 129 29.23 15.78 -15.33
C ALA A 129 27.79 15.72 -15.86
N GLN A 130 27.05 16.82 -15.73
CA GLN A 130 25.68 16.98 -16.22
C GLN A 130 25.60 16.74 -17.73
N ARG A 131 26.48 17.39 -18.50
CA ARG A 131 26.50 17.26 -19.96
C ARG A 131 26.86 15.84 -20.41
N LEU A 132 27.85 15.21 -19.79
CA LEU A 132 28.21 13.82 -20.09
C LEU A 132 27.06 12.85 -19.77
N ALA A 133 26.35 13.06 -18.66
CA ALA A 133 25.21 12.23 -18.26
C ALA A 133 23.99 12.38 -19.20
N ASP A 134 23.75 13.58 -19.74
CA ASP A 134 22.66 13.83 -20.69
C ASP A 134 22.98 13.30 -22.09
N ALA A 135 24.19 13.59 -22.60
CA ALA A 135 24.58 13.23 -23.96
C ALA A 135 24.85 11.73 -24.11
N ARG A 136 25.39 11.09 -23.06
CA ARG A 136 25.83 9.68 -23.06
C ARG A 136 26.67 9.31 -24.29
N GLY A 137 27.52 10.24 -24.70
CA GLY A 137 28.40 10.08 -25.85
C GLY A 137 29.61 9.18 -25.57
N PRO A 138 30.60 9.13 -26.48
CA PRO A 138 31.72 8.20 -26.40
C PRO A 138 32.51 8.24 -25.09
N MET A 139 32.63 9.42 -24.48
CA MET A 139 33.39 9.63 -23.23
C MET A 139 32.60 9.32 -21.95
N TRP A 140 31.33 8.91 -22.07
CA TRP A 140 30.51 8.58 -20.91
C TRP A 140 31.13 7.46 -20.08
N GLU A 141 31.50 6.33 -20.67
CA GLU A 141 32.04 5.18 -19.93
C GLU A 141 33.32 5.51 -19.16
N GLU A 142 34.17 6.39 -19.71
CA GLU A 142 35.42 6.82 -19.07
C GLU A 142 35.17 7.84 -17.94
N GLY A 143 34.20 8.75 -18.12
CA GLY A 143 33.86 9.80 -17.15
C GLY A 143 32.82 9.41 -16.11
N ARG A 144 32.11 8.29 -16.30
CA ARG A 144 30.90 7.93 -15.56
C ARG A 144 31.09 7.93 -14.06
N THR A 145 32.12 7.26 -13.53
CA THR A 145 32.32 7.16 -12.08
C THR A 145 32.53 8.53 -11.43
N THR A 146 33.35 9.40 -12.03
CA THR A 146 33.56 10.77 -11.54
C THR A 146 32.30 11.62 -11.68
N ALA A 147 31.57 11.48 -12.78
CA ALA A 147 30.31 12.19 -12.99
C ALA A 147 29.25 11.79 -11.95
N LEU A 148 29.10 10.49 -11.66
CA LEU A 148 28.16 9.99 -10.66
C LEU A 148 28.47 10.52 -9.25
N VAL A 149 29.75 10.58 -8.87
CA VAL A 149 30.17 11.13 -7.58
C VAL A 149 29.82 12.62 -7.45
N LEU A 150 30.12 13.42 -8.47
CA LEU A 150 29.80 14.86 -8.46
C LEU A 150 28.29 15.13 -8.47
N LEU A 151 27.53 14.37 -9.27
CA LEU A 151 26.07 14.48 -9.29
C LEU A 151 25.46 14.08 -7.93
N ALA A 152 26.03 13.08 -7.23
CA ALA A 152 25.59 12.68 -5.90
C ALA A 152 25.92 13.75 -4.85
N GLN A 153 27.12 14.34 -4.92
CA GLN A 153 27.58 15.40 -4.01
C GLN A 153 26.64 16.61 -4.01
N GLU A 154 26.21 17.02 -5.21
CA GLU A 154 25.33 18.18 -5.43
C GLU A 154 23.84 17.82 -5.41
N LEU A 155 23.50 16.56 -5.07
CA LEU A 155 22.14 16.02 -5.07
C LEU A 155 21.35 16.30 -6.36
N ASP A 156 21.97 16.14 -7.52
CA ASP A 156 21.27 16.14 -8.81
C ASP A 156 20.54 14.80 -9.03
N ILE A 157 19.61 14.52 -8.11
CA ILE A 157 18.85 13.27 -8.04
C ILE A 157 18.06 13.05 -9.33
N SER A 158 17.58 14.10 -9.99
CA SER A 158 16.82 13.97 -11.24
C SER A 158 17.66 13.33 -12.34
N ARG A 159 18.89 13.79 -12.55
CA ARG A 159 19.81 13.20 -13.54
C ARG A 159 20.28 11.83 -13.13
N LEU A 160 20.63 11.64 -11.85
CA LEU A 160 21.00 10.33 -11.34
C LEU A 160 19.88 9.31 -11.58
N THR A 161 18.64 9.68 -11.30
CA THR A 161 17.46 8.84 -11.56
C THR A 161 17.37 8.44 -13.03
N ASN A 162 17.52 9.39 -13.97
CA ASN A 162 17.51 9.09 -15.41
C ASN A 162 18.65 8.14 -15.82
N VAL A 163 19.85 8.33 -15.26
CA VAL A 163 21.04 7.52 -15.54
C VAL A 163 20.85 6.09 -15.04
N PHE A 164 20.50 5.93 -13.76
CA PHE A 164 20.31 4.61 -13.15
C PHE A 164 19.12 3.85 -13.73
N ALA A 165 18.05 4.55 -14.12
CA ALA A 165 16.91 3.92 -14.78
C ALA A 165 17.30 3.31 -16.14
N SER A 166 18.28 3.90 -16.85
CA SER A 166 18.64 3.48 -18.20
C SER A 166 19.70 2.37 -18.27
N ASP A 167 20.40 2.06 -17.18
CA ASP A 167 21.51 1.10 -17.16
C ASP A 167 21.45 0.18 -15.93
N ASN A 168 21.03 -1.06 -16.17
CA ASN A 168 20.86 -2.08 -15.12
C ASN A 168 22.19 -2.56 -14.50
N MET A 169 23.34 -2.24 -15.09
CA MET A 169 24.66 -2.57 -14.51
C MET A 169 25.13 -1.55 -13.48
N LEU A 170 24.56 -0.33 -13.48
CA LEU A 170 24.94 0.70 -12.52
C LEU A 170 24.58 0.39 -11.08
N PRO A 171 23.37 -0.12 -10.77
CA PRO A 171 23.07 -0.57 -9.42
C PRO A 171 24.03 -1.60 -8.87
N LEU A 172 24.59 -2.46 -9.74
CA LEU A 172 25.53 -3.51 -9.34
C LEU A 172 26.97 -3.00 -9.11
N SER A 173 27.36 -1.94 -9.81
CA SER A 173 28.72 -1.37 -9.72
C SER A 173 28.82 -0.21 -8.73
N HIS A 174 27.74 0.53 -8.52
CA HIS A 174 27.67 1.70 -7.62
C HIS A 174 26.48 1.57 -6.64
N PRO A 175 26.44 0.52 -5.80
CA PRO A 175 25.26 0.17 -5.01
C PRO A 175 24.82 1.25 -4.02
N TYR A 176 25.75 1.95 -3.36
CA TYR A 176 25.39 3.02 -2.41
C TYR A 176 24.70 4.21 -3.09
N ILE A 177 25.18 4.63 -4.26
CA ILE A 177 24.56 5.72 -5.03
C ILE A 177 23.20 5.26 -5.57
N ALA A 178 23.09 4.01 -6.04
CA ALA A 178 21.83 3.43 -6.48
C ALA A 178 20.78 3.40 -5.35
N LEU A 179 21.18 3.03 -4.13
CA LEU A 179 20.30 3.10 -2.96
C LEU A 179 19.91 4.54 -2.65
N LEU A 180 20.84 5.48 -2.66
CA LEU A 180 20.56 6.90 -2.46
C LEU A 180 19.49 7.39 -3.44
N VAL A 181 19.65 7.06 -4.73
CA VAL A 181 18.67 7.36 -5.78
C VAL A 181 17.33 6.71 -5.48
N SER A 182 17.30 5.43 -5.11
CA SER A 182 16.04 4.73 -4.83
C SER A 182 15.24 5.33 -3.65
N HIS A 183 15.94 5.90 -2.66
CA HIS A 183 15.33 6.54 -1.49
C HIS A 183 14.93 7.99 -1.74
N LEU A 184 15.66 8.70 -2.60
CA LEU A 184 15.49 10.15 -2.78
C LEU A 184 14.81 10.55 -4.09
N ALA A 185 14.63 9.60 -5.03
CA ALA A 185 13.96 9.84 -6.31
C ALA A 185 12.64 10.59 -6.08
N PRO A 186 12.40 11.72 -6.76
CA PRO A 186 11.28 12.58 -6.45
C PRO A 186 9.97 11.99 -6.96
N ALA A 187 8.88 12.24 -6.23
CA ALA A 187 7.55 11.77 -6.60
C ALA A 187 7.03 12.36 -7.93
N ASN A 188 7.62 13.44 -8.45
CA ASN A 188 7.23 14.01 -9.73
C ASN A 188 7.90 13.34 -10.94
N LEU A 189 8.65 12.25 -10.73
CA LEU A 189 9.32 11.47 -11.77
C LEU A 189 8.33 10.99 -12.84
N ASP A 190 8.80 11.01 -14.09
CA ASP A 190 8.07 10.45 -15.23
C ASP A 190 7.68 9.00 -14.98
N ALA A 191 6.45 8.65 -15.31
CA ALA A 191 5.88 7.32 -15.08
C ALA A 191 6.70 6.22 -15.76
N ALA A 192 7.28 6.51 -16.94
CA ALA A 192 8.08 5.55 -17.71
C ALA A 192 9.35 5.08 -17.00
N LEU A 193 9.88 5.85 -16.04
CA LEU A 193 11.14 5.55 -15.35
C LEU A 193 10.93 4.84 -14.02
N ARG A 194 9.70 4.81 -13.48
CA ARG A 194 9.44 4.40 -12.09
C ARG A 194 9.79 2.94 -11.84
N ASP A 195 9.43 2.06 -12.76
CA ASP A 195 9.68 0.61 -12.59
C ASP A 195 11.18 0.33 -12.52
N GLN A 196 11.97 0.95 -13.39
CA GLN A 196 13.43 0.84 -13.36
C GLN A 196 14.03 1.38 -12.05
N ILE A 197 13.42 2.39 -11.43
CA ILE A 197 13.87 2.87 -10.11
C ILE A 197 13.51 1.91 -8.98
N TYR A 198 12.38 1.21 -9.06
CA TYR A 198 12.06 0.15 -8.11
C TYR A 198 13.04 -1.03 -8.25
N THR A 199 13.42 -1.41 -9.48
CA THR A 199 14.40 -2.47 -9.75
C THR A 199 15.80 -2.11 -9.23
N CYS A 200 16.19 -0.83 -9.35
CA CYS A 200 17.51 -0.32 -8.95
C CYS A 200 17.85 -0.69 -7.50
N ARG A 201 16.90 -0.55 -6.57
CA ARG A 201 17.11 -0.91 -5.16
C ARG A 201 17.48 -2.39 -5.02
N ASN A 202 16.72 -3.28 -5.64
CA ASN A 202 16.92 -4.73 -5.50
C ASN A 202 18.29 -5.17 -6.05
N LEU A 203 18.71 -4.58 -7.17
CA LEU A 203 20.03 -4.83 -7.75
C LEU A 203 21.16 -4.27 -6.86
N ALA A 204 20.98 -3.08 -6.29
CA ALA A 204 21.95 -2.49 -5.38
C ALA A 204 22.19 -3.36 -4.14
N LEU A 205 21.13 -3.86 -3.50
CA LEU A 205 21.25 -4.70 -2.31
C LEU A 205 21.96 -6.03 -2.58
N ARG A 206 21.90 -6.57 -3.80
CA ARG A 206 22.63 -7.79 -4.18
C ARG A 206 24.15 -7.60 -4.23
N SER A 207 24.64 -6.37 -4.37
CA SER A 207 26.06 -6.05 -4.62
C SER A 207 26.69 -5.16 -3.55
N ILE A 208 25.90 -4.63 -2.61
CA ILE A 208 26.39 -3.73 -1.56
C ILE A 208 27.34 -4.42 -0.57
N HIS A 209 27.19 -5.73 -0.36
CA HIS A 209 28.07 -6.49 0.52
C HIS A 209 29.47 -6.60 -0.08
N GLY A 210 30.44 -5.95 0.56
CA GLY A 210 31.82 -5.88 0.09
C GLY A 210 32.11 -4.71 -0.86
N ALA A 211 31.12 -3.86 -1.14
CA ALA A 211 31.35 -2.61 -1.87
C ALA A 211 32.02 -1.57 -0.96
N GLU A 212 32.98 -0.83 -1.50
CA GLU A 212 33.61 0.30 -0.81
C GLU A 212 32.63 1.48 -0.71
N LEU A 213 32.65 2.16 0.44
CA LEU A 213 31.84 3.36 0.64
C LEU A 213 32.42 4.49 -0.21
N PRO A 214 31.65 5.13 -1.11
CA PRO A 214 32.13 6.26 -1.89
C PRO A 214 32.49 7.45 -0.99
N ASP A 215 33.59 8.15 -1.28
CA ASP A 215 34.09 9.29 -0.49
C ASP A 215 33.05 10.42 -0.29
N VAL A 216 32.08 10.52 -1.20
CA VAL A 216 30.99 11.50 -1.13
C VAL A 216 29.98 11.21 0.00
N LEU A 217 29.91 9.96 0.47
CA LEU A 217 29.05 9.56 1.57
C LEU A 217 29.84 9.55 2.88
N SER A 218 29.47 10.44 3.80
CA SER A 218 29.99 10.41 5.17
C SER A 218 29.55 9.13 5.91
N PRO A 219 30.23 8.78 7.02
CA PRO A 219 29.76 7.69 7.90
C PRO A 219 28.32 7.89 8.42
N LEU A 220 27.89 9.15 8.62
CA LEU A 220 26.52 9.46 9.02
C LEU A 220 25.54 9.23 7.86
N ALA A 221 25.89 9.63 6.63
CA ALA A 221 25.06 9.38 5.45
C ALA A 221 24.91 7.86 5.19
N GLU A 222 26.01 7.09 5.34
CA GLU A 222 25.96 5.63 5.30
C GLU A 222 25.00 5.08 6.37
N HIS A 223 25.14 5.52 7.62
CA HIS A 223 24.27 5.08 8.71
C HIS A 223 22.79 5.35 8.42
N LEU A 224 22.43 6.54 7.97
CA LEU A 224 21.04 6.90 7.66
C LEU A 224 20.47 6.09 6.48
N LEU A 225 21.29 5.88 5.44
CA LEU A 225 20.89 5.12 4.26
C LEU A 225 20.65 3.64 4.59
N LEU A 226 21.54 3.04 5.39
CA LEU A 226 21.36 1.67 5.89
C LEU A 226 20.19 1.57 6.87
N LEU A 227 19.97 2.59 7.71
CA LEU A 227 18.83 2.63 8.63
C LEU A 227 17.49 2.64 7.89
N MET A 228 17.38 3.36 6.76
CA MET A 228 16.18 3.32 5.91
C MET A 228 15.96 1.99 5.18
N GLU A 229 17.00 1.14 5.10
CA GLU A 229 16.92 -0.27 4.69
C GLU A 229 16.70 -1.22 5.86
N GLY A 230 16.57 -0.67 7.07
CA GLY A 230 16.28 -1.41 8.29
C GLY A 230 17.49 -2.08 8.91
N ILE A 231 18.68 -1.55 8.68
CA ILE A 231 19.93 -2.05 9.24
C ILE A 231 20.46 -1.03 10.23
N TYR A 232 20.62 -1.46 11.48
CA TYR A 232 21.26 -0.64 12.48
C TYR A 232 22.77 -0.91 12.52
N LYS A 233 23.57 0.12 12.23
CA LYS A 233 25.03 0.12 12.36
C LYS A 233 25.44 1.10 13.45
N GLU A 234 25.97 0.62 14.58
CA GLU A 234 26.53 1.51 15.61
C GLU A 234 27.62 2.40 15.00
N THR A 235 27.36 3.71 14.98
CA THR A 235 28.23 4.67 14.28
C THR A 235 28.56 5.82 15.24
N PRO A 236 29.80 5.91 15.76
CA PRO A 236 30.21 6.96 16.70
C PRO A 236 29.95 8.37 16.17
N ALA A 237 30.06 8.57 14.85
CA ALA A 237 29.81 9.85 14.18
C ALA A 237 28.39 10.41 14.42
N VAL A 238 27.40 9.56 14.72
CA VAL A 238 26.05 10.01 15.09
C VAL A 238 26.10 10.85 16.37
N GLY A 239 26.95 10.47 17.35
CA GLY A 239 27.14 11.23 18.60
C GLY A 239 27.99 12.49 18.45
N GLU A 240 28.78 12.59 17.38
CA GLU A 240 29.68 13.71 17.11
C GLU A 240 28.97 14.83 16.34
N VAL A 241 28.15 14.47 15.35
CA VAL A 241 27.42 15.42 14.51
C VAL A 241 26.14 15.92 15.19
N LEU A 242 25.42 15.04 15.89
CA LEU A 242 24.17 15.43 16.55
C LEU A 242 24.44 16.11 17.90
N ASN A 243 23.95 17.33 18.07
CA ASN A 243 23.99 18.01 19.37
C ASN A 243 23.10 17.31 20.41
N THR A 244 23.21 17.69 21.70
CA THR A 244 22.47 17.02 22.78
C THR A 244 20.93 17.05 22.63
N ALA A 245 20.37 18.06 21.98
CA ALA A 245 18.93 18.15 21.70
C ALA A 245 18.54 17.21 20.57
N ALA A 246 19.31 17.20 19.47
CA ALA A 246 19.13 16.32 18.33
C ALA A 246 19.31 14.84 18.74
N LEU A 247 20.28 14.51 19.58
CA LEU A 247 20.45 13.14 20.11
C LEU A 247 19.25 12.67 20.94
N LYS A 248 18.67 13.56 21.75
CA LYS A 248 17.45 13.25 22.52
C LYS A 248 16.25 13.03 21.62
N ALA A 249 16.14 13.76 20.52
CA ALA A 249 15.09 13.57 19.53
C ALA A 249 15.32 12.31 18.66
N PHE A 250 16.58 12.03 18.33
CA PHE A 250 17.00 10.90 17.51
C PHE A 250 16.94 9.57 18.25
N SER A 251 17.23 9.50 19.55
CA SER A 251 17.24 8.22 20.28
C SER A 251 15.90 7.45 20.24
N PRO A 252 14.72 8.09 20.46
CA PRO A 252 13.44 7.44 20.24
C PRO A 252 13.20 7.03 18.80
N ILE A 253 13.65 7.84 17.83
CA ILE A 253 13.56 7.54 16.40
C ILE A 253 14.40 6.31 16.06
N SER A 254 15.67 6.29 16.45
CA SER A 254 16.58 5.16 16.26
C SER A 254 16.09 3.90 16.97
N ARG A 255 15.50 4.01 18.17
CA ARG A 255 14.92 2.84 18.88
C ARG A 255 13.67 2.31 18.21
N ALA A 256 12.78 3.19 17.76
CA ALA A 256 11.58 2.81 17.00
C ALA A 256 12.00 2.18 15.67
N LEU A 257 12.88 2.84 14.93
CA LEU A 257 13.55 2.30 13.75
C LEU A 257 14.48 1.13 14.09
N ALA A 258 14.58 0.62 15.32
CA ALA A 258 15.26 -0.63 15.67
C ALA A 258 14.28 -1.69 16.21
N GLY A 259 12.99 -1.36 16.29
CA GLY A 259 11.93 -2.17 16.89
C GLY A 259 10.63 -2.06 16.09
N ASP A 260 9.59 -1.51 16.72
CA ASP A 260 8.23 -1.45 16.19
C ASP A 260 7.97 -0.32 15.19
N GLY A 261 9.01 0.39 14.73
CA GLY A 261 8.96 1.50 13.76
C GLY A 261 8.15 2.73 14.15
N PHE A 262 7.60 2.75 15.36
CA PHE A 262 6.66 3.78 15.78
C PHE A 262 7.34 4.96 16.47
N VAL A 263 7.17 6.14 15.88
CA VAL A 263 7.64 7.41 16.47
C VAL A 263 6.45 8.36 16.66
N SER A 264 6.33 8.92 17.87
CA SER A 264 5.29 9.93 18.12
C SER A 264 5.56 11.24 17.37
N ASP A 265 4.48 11.98 17.06
CA ASP A 265 4.55 13.28 16.36
C ASP A 265 5.60 14.22 16.95
N THR A 266 5.60 14.28 18.28
CA THR A 266 6.45 15.17 19.05
C THR A 266 7.93 14.87 18.78
N HIS A 267 8.32 13.60 18.71
CA HIS A 267 9.71 13.25 18.44
C HIS A 267 10.10 13.53 16.99
N ILE A 268 9.22 13.26 16.02
CA ILE A 268 9.45 13.59 14.59
C ILE A 268 9.64 15.10 14.42
N ARG A 269 8.74 15.90 15.00
CA ARG A 269 8.80 17.37 14.92
C ARG A 269 10.01 17.95 15.65
N ASN A 270 10.32 17.44 16.83
CA ASN A 270 11.52 17.86 17.58
C ASN A 270 12.80 17.55 16.79
N MET A 271 12.86 16.41 16.13
CA MET A 271 13.99 16.07 15.27
C MET A 271 14.08 17.05 14.09
N GLY A 272 12.98 17.26 13.36
CA GLY A 272 12.93 18.20 12.24
C GLY A 272 13.39 19.61 12.63
N ASN A 273 12.92 20.14 13.76
CA ASN A 273 13.36 21.45 14.27
C ASN A 273 14.84 21.48 14.65
N SER A 274 15.39 20.35 15.09
CA SER A 274 16.80 20.28 15.50
C SER A 274 17.75 20.21 14.31
N LEU A 275 17.27 19.85 13.11
CA LEU A 275 18.13 19.69 11.93
C LEU A 275 18.71 21.02 11.42
N ASP A 276 18.05 22.14 11.66
CA ASP A 276 18.47 23.47 11.18
C ASP A 276 19.71 23.99 11.94
N ASP A 277 19.93 23.50 13.16
CA ASP A 277 21.03 23.91 14.03
C ASP A 277 22.28 23.01 13.89
N LEU A 278 22.27 22.06 12.95
CA LEU A 278 23.34 21.08 12.76
C LEU A 278 24.16 21.39 11.50
N ASP A 279 25.47 21.14 11.57
CA ASP A 279 26.38 21.22 10.43
C ASP A 279 26.27 19.94 9.60
N LEU A 280 25.24 19.87 8.76
CA LEU A 280 24.94 18.71 7.91
C LEU A 280 25.32 19.00 6.46
N THR A 281 25.92 18.00 5.81
CA THR A 281 26.07 18.00 4.35
C THR A 281 24.70 17.95 3.67
N LEU A 282 24.65 18.34 2.39
CA LEU A 282 23.43 18.29 1.59
C LEU A 282 22.79 16.90 1.61
N ILE A 283 23.61 15.85 1.46
CA ILE A 283 23.18 14.45 1.46
C ILE A 283 22.59 14.04 2.82
N GLU A 284 23.28 14.31 3.92
CA GLU A 284 22.80 13.97 5.27
C GLU A 284 21.47 14.65 5.58
N ARG A 285 21.37 15.96 5.30
CA ARG A 285 20.12 16.71 5.51
C ARG A 285 18.97 16.08 4.72
N ARG A 286 19.23 15.76 3.46
CA ARG A 286 18.24 15.17 2.56
C ARG A 286 17.80 13.76 3.01
N LEU A 287 18.73 12.95 3.50
CA LEU A 287 18.43 11.62 4.06
C LEU A 287 17.59 11.73 5.35
N PHE A 288 17.90 12.69 6.24
CA PHE A 288 17.06 12.96 7.41
C PHE A 288 15.64 13.35 7.02
N ASP A 289 15.47 14.27 6.06
CA ASP A 289 14.15 14.68 5.59
C ASP A 289 13.35 13.49 5.04
N ALA A 290 13.98 12.64 4.21
CA ALA A 290 13.35 11.43 3.67
C ALA A 290 12.95 10.43 4.77
N MET A 291 13.79 10.25 5.79
CA MET A 291 13.51 9.40 6.94
C MET A 291 12.33 9.95 7.77
N LEU A 292 12.28 11.27 8.03
CA LEU A 292 11.17 11.88 8.76
C LEU A 292 9.84 11.77 8.00
N LEU A 293 9.85 11.94 6.67
CA LEU A 293 8.68 11.72 5.82
C LEU A 293 8.21 10.26 5.86
N THR A 294 9.14 9.32 5.83
CA THR A 294 8.89 7.87 5.94
C THR A 294 8.22 7.53 7.29
N LEU A 295 8.77 8.04 8.40
CA LEU A 295 8.22 7.85 9.75
C LEU A 295 6.83 8.47 9.90
N SER A 296 6.62 9.67 9.35
CA SER A 296 5.31 10.32 9.36
C SER A 296 4.27 9.49 8.61
N MET A 297 4.62 8.98 7.42
CA MET A 297 3.75 8.07 6.64
C MET A 297 3.43 6.78 7.42
N ASN A 298 4.43 6.12 8.00
CA ASN A 298 4.24 4.92 8.82
C ASN A 298 3.26 5.13 9.96
N ARG A 299 3.40 6.24 10.70
CA ARG A 299 2.49 6.58 11.79
C ARG A 299 1.05 6.76 11.29
N HIS A 300 0.86 7.42 10.14
CA HIS A 300 -0.47 7.57 9.58
C HIS A 300 -1.07 6.22 9.18
N ILE A 301 -0.32 5.39 8.46
CA ILE A 301 -0.74 4.02 8.09
C ILE A 301 -1.17 3.25 9.33
N GLN A 302 -0.35 3.25 10.38
CA GLN A 302 -0.66 2.58 11.63
C GLN A 302 -1.94 3.12 12.25
N ALA A 303 -2.10 4.44 12.36
CA ALA A 303 -3.28 5.06 12.94
C ALA A 303 -4.57 4.65 12.20
N TYR A 304 -4.54 4.58 10.88
CA TYR A 304 -5.67 4.07 10.09
C TYR A 304 -5.88 2.56 10.33
N ASN A 305 -4.81 1.78 10.32
CA ASN A 305 -4.83 0.33 10.50
C ASN A 305 -5.34 -0.11 11.88
N ILE A 306 -5.08 0.62 12.96
CA ILE A 306 -5.61 0.27 14.30
C ILE A 306 -6.93 0.98 14.63
N GLY A 307 -7.47 1.78 13.70
CA GLY A 307 -8.70 2.54 13.89
C GLY A 307 -8.57 3.72 14.86
N MET A 308 -7.36 4.26 15.05
CA MET A 308 -7.09 5.44 15.87
C MET A 308 -6.87 6.72 15.05
N ALA A 309 -7.10 6.67 13.74
CA ALA A 309 -6.96 7.83 12.86
C ALA A 309 -7.97 8.94 13.22
N LYS A 310 -7.48 10.18 13.25
CA LYS A 310 -8.27 11.39 13.46
C LYS A 310 -8.54 12.07 12.12
N ALA A 311 -9.56 12.93 12.06
CA ALA A 311 -9.85 13.72 10.86
C ALA A 311 -8.63 14.57 10.39
N SER A 312 -7.85 15.11 11.33
CA SER A 312 -6.62 15.87 11.03
C SER A 312 -5.56 15.04 10.30
N ASN A 313 -5.54 13.71 10.48
CA ASN A 313 -4.55 12.85 9.83
C ASN A 313 -4.74 12.84 8.30
N ALA A 314 -5.98 12.93 7.81
CA ALA A 314 -6.26 13.02 6.38
C ALA A 314 -5.72 14.33 5.80
N GLU A 315 -5.88 15.44 6.52
CA GLU A 315 -5.36 16.75 6.13
C GLU A 315 -3.83 16.78 6.11
N GLU A 316 -3.19 16.18 7.13
CA GLU A 316 -1.72 16.05 7.21
C GLU A 316 -1.18 15.22 6.04
N LEU A 317 -1.77 14.06 5.75
CA LEU A 317 -1.43 13.24 4.57
C LEU A 317 -1.64 14.00 3.25
N ASN A 318 -2.72 14.77 3.12
CA ASN A 318 -2.96 15.56 1.91
C ASN A 318 -1.87 16.62 1.72
N LYS A 319 -1.41 17.26 2.80
CA LYS A 319 -0.34 18.28 2.77
C LYS A 319 1.03 17.69 2.44
N LEU A 320 1.31 16.44 2.84
CA LEU A 320 2.58 15.79 2.51
C LEU A 320 2.83 15.70 0.98
N LEU A 321 1.77 15.63 0.17
CA LEU A 321 1.86 15.62 -1.30
C LEU A 321 2.27 16.97 -1.91
N GLU A 322 2.19 18.07 -1.15
CA GLU A 322 2.66 19.38 -1.59
C GLU A 322 4.18 19.54 -1.43
N ASN A 323 4.83 18.63 -0.69
CA ASN A 323 6.27 18.66 -0.52
C ASN A 323 6.97 18.38 -1.87
N PRO A 324 7.73 19.34 -2.43
CA PRO A 324 8.35 19.19 -3.76
C PRO A 324 9.40 18.09 -3.79
N VAL A 325 9.88 17.68 -2.62
CA VAL A 325 10.94 16.71 -2.42
C VAL A 325 10.40 15.44 -1.76
N LEU A 326 9.09 15.17 -1.89
CA LEU A 326 8.48 13.91 -1.48
C LEU A 326 9.12 12.73 -2.24
N PRO A 327 9.64 11.70 -1.57
CA PRO A 327 10.16 10.52 -2.25
C PRO A 327 9.08 9.73 -3.00
N LEU A 328 9.40 9.28 -4.22
CA LEU A 328 8.54 8.46 -5.07
C LEU A 328 8.05 7.19 -4.37
N ARG A 329 8.90 6.58 -3.53
CA ARG A 329 8.55 5.38 -2.77
C ARG A 329 7.34 5.56 -1.87
N LEU A 330 7.08 6.78 -1.37
CA LEU A 330 5.94 7.08 -0.51
C LEU A 330 4.62 7.14 -1.27
N ILE A 331 4.64 7.30 -2.59
CA ILE A 331 3.42 7.36 -3.42
C ILE A 331 2.64 6.04 -3.33
N LYS A 332 3.35 4.90 -3.33
CA LYS A 332 2.70 3.58 -3.20
C LYS A 332 2.02 3.40 -1.83
N SER A 333 2.47 4.08 -0.78
CA SER A 333 1.80 4.03 0.53
C SER A 333 0.40 4.66 0.52
N TYR A 334 0.19 5.69 -0.30
CA TYR A 334 -1.15 6.27 -0.48
C TYR A 334 -2.12 5.28 -1.12
N SER A 335 -1.63 4.39 -1.98
CA SER A 335 -2.45 3.41 -2.67
C SER A 335 -3.09 2.42 -1.68
N VAL A 336 -2.33 1.97 -0.67
CA VAL A 336 -2.82 1.16 0.46
C VAL A 336 -3.91 1.89 1.22
N LEU A 337 -3.65 3.16 1.61
CA LEU A 337 -4.61 3.99 2.34
C LEU A 337 -5.92 4.20 1.56
N MET A 338 -5.83 4.39 0.24
CA MET A 338 -7.00 4.51 -0.63
C MET A 338 -7.82 3.22 -0.70
N VAL A 339 -7.16 2.07 -0.91
CA VAL A 339 -7.85 0.79 -1.09
C VAL A 339 -8.49 0.32 0.22
N GLU A 340 -7.76 0.40 1.33
CA GLU A 340 -8.22 -0.15 2.59
C GLU A 340 -9.19 0.79 3.31
N HIS A 341 -8.89 2.10 3.32
CA HIS A 341 -9.56 3.09 4.17
C HIS A 341 -10.43 4.09 3.40
N ASP A 342 -10.56 3.97 2.07
CA ASP A 342 -11.32 4.89 1.20
C ASP A 342 -10.91 6.36 1.41
N LEU A 343 -9.60 6.60 1.61
CA LEU A 343 -9.09 7.92 1.93
C LEU A 343 -9.10 8.83 0.68
N GLY A 344 -10.05 9.77 0.64
CA GLY A 344 -10.16 10.78 -0.40
C GLY A 344 -9.21 11.96 -0.19
N LEU A 345 -8.20 12.11 -1.05
CA LEU A 345 -7.19 13.17 -0.97
C LEU A 345 -7.15 14.01 -2.25
N SER A 346 -7.40 15.31 -2.15
CA SER A 346 -7.46 16.20 -3.31
C SER A 346 -6.10 16.39 -3.99
N ASN A 347 -5.02 16.49 -3.21
CA ASN A 347 -3.67 16.67 -3.74
C ASN A 347 -3.17 15.39 -4.43
N LEU A 348 -3.67 14.22 -4.02
CA LEU A 348 -3.33 12.95 -4.66
C LEU A 348 -3.99 12.84 -6.04
N VAL A 349 -5.25 13.26 -6.14
CA VAL A 349 -5.95 13.35 -7.44
C VAL A 349 -5.21 14.32 -8.38
N ALA A 350 -4.81 15.50 -7.89
CA ALA A 350 -4.04 16.45 -8.67
C ALA A 350 -2.67 15.89 -9.10
N TRP A 351 -2.01 15.13 -8.20
CA TRP A 351 -0.75 14.46 -8.51
C TRP A 351 -0.91 13.44 -9.64
N TYR A 352 -1.90 12.53 -9.57
CA TYR A 352 -2.18 11.57 -10.64
C TYR A 352 -2.52 12.26 -11.96
N GLN A 353 -3.35 13.32 -11.93
CA GLN A 353 -3.69 14.07 -13.14
C GLN A 353 -2.45 14.66 -13.84
N LYS A 354 -1.46 15.11 -13.07
CA LYS A 354 -0.25 15.75 -13.60
C LYS A 354 0.84 14.75 -13.99
N HIS A 355 1.03 13.69 -13.21
CA HIS A 355 2.19 12.82 -13.29
C HIS A 355 1.88 11.40 -13.78
N ASP A 356 0.63 10.95 -13.73
CA ASP A 356 0.25 9.59 -14.15
C ASP A 356 -1.27 9.44 -14.44
N PRO A 357 -1.79 10.12 -15.47
CA PRO A 357 -3.24 10.20 -15.70
C PRO A 357 -3.84 8.90 -16.27
N LEU A 358 -3.03 8.04 -16.87
CA LEU A 358 -3.46 6.77 -17.48
C LEU A 358 -3.48 5.60 -16.50
N SER A 359 -2.86 5.77 -15.33
CA SER A 359 -2.81 4.75 -14.30
C SER A 359 -4.20 4.36 -13.79
N PRO A 360 -4.46 3.06 -13.51
CA PRO A 360 -5.70 2.61 -12.91
C PRO A 360 -5.92 3.17 -11.49
N TRP A 361 -4.85 3.66 -10.85
CA TRP A 361 -4.92 4.33 -9.55
C TRP A 361 -5.55 5.73 -9.62
N ALA A 362 -5.46 6.41 -10.78
CA ALA A 362 -6.04 7.74 -10.96
C ALA A 362 -7.57 7.79 -10.81
N PRO A 363 -8.39 6.93 -11.47
CA PRO A 363 -9.82 6.85 -11.19
C PRO A 363 -10.12 6.40 -9.76
N LEU A 364 -9.30 5.52 -9.18
CA LEU A 364 -9.49 5.11 -7.79
C LEU A 364 -9.35 6.29 -6.81
N ALA A 365 -8.35 7.16 -7.03
CA ALA A 365 -8.15 8.36 -6.21
C ALA A 365 -9.35 9.32 -6.33
N ARG A 366 -9.90 9.49 -7.55
CA ARG A 366 -11.12 10.27 -7.76
C ARG A 366 -12.33 9.66 -7.07
N ALA A 367 -12.48 8.34 -7.15
CA ALA A 367 -13.59 7.63 -6.51
C ALA A 367 -13.59 7.86 -4.99
N ALA A 368 -12.44 7.67 -4.34
CA ALA A 368 -12.30 7.93 -2.91
C ALA A 368 -12.56 9.40 -2.54
N LEU A 369 -12.12 10.36 -3.37
CA LEU A 369 -12.41 11.79 -3.16
C LEU A 369 -13.90 12.12 -3.30
N PHE A 370 -14.57 11.56 -4.31
CA PHE A 370 -16.02 11.73 -4.48
C PHE A 370 -16.79 11.13 -3.30
N ALA A 371 -16.40 9.94 -2.84
CA ALA A 371 -16.97 9.32 -1.65
C ALA A 371 -16.81 10.21 -0.40
N ALA A 372 -15.61 10.76 -0.18
CA ALA A 372 -15.35 11.67 0.94
C ALA A 372 -16.19 12.96 0.89
N ASN A 373 -16.51 13.44 -0.32
CA ASN A 373 -17.36 14.62 -0.53
C ASN A 373 -18.86 14.32 -0.53
N GLY A 374 -19.27 13.05 -0.41
CA GLY A 374 -20.67 12.62 -0.49
C GLY A 374 -21.27 12.57 -1.90
N ASP A 375 -20.43 12.60 -2.95
CA ASP A 375 -20.86 12.42 -4.34
C ASP A 375 -20.88 10.94 -4.71
N GLU A 376 -21.92 10.25 -4.23
CA GLU A 376 -22.09 8.81 -4.33
C GLU A 376 -22.11 8.30 -5.77
N LEU A 377 -22.76 9.03 -6.69
CA LEU A 377 -22.92 8.57 -8.07
C LEU A 377 -21.59 8.60 -8.85
N ASN A 378 -20.83 9.69 -8.73
CA ASN A 378 -19.55 9.80 -9.41
C ASN A 378 -18.50 8.89 -8.77
N SER A 379 -18.55 8.73 -7.45
CA SER A 379 -17.78 7.71 -6.73
C SER A 379 -18.01 6.31 -7.31
N ALA A 380 -19.29 5.90 -7.44
CA ALA A 380 -19.66 4.59 -7.97
C ALA A 380 -19.08 4.35 -9.37
N ARG A 381 -19.23 5.33 -10.27
CA ARG A 381 -18.74 5.24 -11.66
C ARG A 381 -17.22 5.14 -11.73
N GLU A 382 -16.50 5.93 -10.93
CA GLU A 382 -15.03 5.89 -10.92
C GLU A 382 -14.47 4.62 -10.27
N TYR A 383 -15.12 4.06 -9.24
CA TYR A 383 -14.76 2.74 -8.71
C TYR A 383 -14.94 1.64 -9.77
N SER A 384 -16.06 1.67 -10.50
CA SER A 384 -16.31 0.77 -11.64
C SER A 384 -15.23 0.91 -12.71
N ARG A 385 -14.87 2.15 -13.07
CA ARG A 385 -13.84 2.43 -14.07
C ARG A 385 -12.45 1.95 -13.63
N ALA A 386 -12.08 2.18 -12.38
CA ALA A 386 -10.83 1.68 -11.81
C ALA A 386 -10.77 0.15 -11.87
N ALA A 387 -11.84 -0.54 -11.47
CA ALA A 387 -11.95 -1.99 -11.52
C ALA A 387 -11.79 -2.54 -12.96
N GLU A 388 -12.40 -1.88 -13.95
CA GLU A 388 -12.24 -2.24 -15.35
C GLU A 388 -10.80 -2.09 -15.85
N LEU A 389 -10.11 -1.00 -15.47
CA LEU A 389 -8.72 -0.77 -15.88
C LEU A 389 -7.76 -1.77 -15.25
N PHE A 390 -7.88 -2.07 -13.96
CA PHE A 390 -7.08 -3.11 -13.30
C PHE A 390 -7.32 -4.48 -13.96
N ASN A 391 -8.58 -4.83 -14.27
CA ASN A 391 -8.89 -6.09 -14.95
C ASN A 391 -8.34 -6.12 -16.39
N LYS A 392 -8.35 -4.99 -17.11
CA LYS A 392 -7.74 -4.88 -18.45
C LYS A 392 -6.21 -5.01 -18.39
N GLN A 393 -5.55 -4.35 -17.44
CA GLN A 393 -4.09 -4.43 -17.27
C GLN A 393 -3.67 -5.88 -17.00
N ARG A 394 -4.37 -6.56 -16.09
CA ARG A 394 -4.17 -8.00 -15.81
C ARG A 394 -4.31 -8.86 -17.08
N LYS A 395 -5.36 -8.65 -17.88
CA LYS A 395 -5.60 -9.44 -19.10
C LYS A 395 -4.67 -9.12 -20.26
N ALA A 396 -4.08 -7.93 -20.28
CA ALA A 396 -3.18 -7.49 -21.34
C ALA A 396 -1.77 -8.11 -21.22
N GLY A 397 -1.45 -8.80 -20.12
CA GLY A 397 -0.16 -9.44 -19.91
C GLY A 397 1.03 -8.47 -20.01
N SER A 398 0.83 -7.18 -19.71
CA SER A 398 1.94 -6.23 -19.64
C SER A 398 2.91 -6.71 -18.56
N GLY A 399 4.17 -6.91 -18.95
CA GLY A 399 5.24 -7.57 -18.18
C GLY A 399 5.65 -6.96 -16.84
N ASP A 400 4.80 -6.11 -16.25
CA ASP A 400 4.92 -5.55 -14.89
C ASP A 400 4.77 -6.63 -13.81
N GLU A 401 4.31 -7.83 -14.19
CA GLU A 401 4.20 -8.99 -13.32
C GLU A 401 5.57 -9.54 -12.87
N GLN A 402 6.68 -9.23 -13.55
CA GLN A 402 7.98 -9.82 -13.18
C GLN A 402 8.56 -9.27 -11.87
N GLU A 403 8.22 -8.06 -11.43
CA GLU A 403 8.65 -7.58 -10.09
C GLU A 403 7.58 -7.71 -9.01
N GLN A 404 6.30 -7.70 -9.39
CA GLN A 404 5.23 -8.15 -8.47
C GLN A 404 5.32 -9.65 -8.19
N SER A 405 6.00 -10.42 -9.06
CA SER A 405 6.27 -11.85 -8.88
C SER A 405 7.18 -12.18 -7.68
N GLU A 406 7.91 -11.20 -7.13
CA GLU A 406 8.73 -11.43 -5.93
C GLU A 406 7.96 -11.20 -4.61
N THR A 407 6.71 -10.70 -4.67
CA THR A 407 5.82 -10.63 -3.50
C THR A 407 4.71 -11.68 -3.58
N ASP A 408 4.60 -12.52 -2.54
CA ASP A 408 3.67 -13.65 -2.43
C ASP A 408 2.16 -13.30 -2.46
N ASP A 409 1.74 -12.05 -2.71
CA ASP A 409 0.36 -11.57 -2.53
C ASP A 409 -0.38 -11.24 -3.86
N ASN A 410 -0.20 -12.04 -4.92
CA ASN A 410 -0.92 -11.91 -6.21
C ASN A 410 -2.45 -12.09 -6.07
N ASP A 411 -2.95 -12.68 -4.98
CA ASP A 411 -4.39 -12.76 -4.71
C ASP A 411 -5.02 -11.37 -4.62
N PHE A 412 -4.25 -10.36 -4.18
CA PHE A 412 -4.67 -8.97 -4.20
C PHE A 412 -5.01 -8.50 -5.63
N VAL A 413 -4.27 -8.93 -6.65
CA VAL A 413 -4.49 -8.54 -8.05
C VAL A 413 -5.85 -9.05 -8.56
N LEU A 414 -6.30 -10.23 -8.11
CA LEU A 414 -7.61 -10.79 -8.43
C LEU A 414 -8.71 -10.17 -7.54
N ALA A 415 -8.45 -10.01 -6.24
CA ALA A 415 -9.41 -9.54 -5.26
C ALA A 415 -9.70 -8.03 -5.38
N LEU A 416 -8.74 -7.23 -5.85
CA LEU A 416 -8.86 -5.78 -5.93
C LEU A 416 -9.99 -5.36 -6.90
N PRO A 417 -10.01 -5.76 -8.19
CA PRO A 417 -11.11 -5.41 -9.09
C PRO A 417 -12.48 -5.79 -8.54
N LEU A 418 -12.61 -6.99 -7.97
CA LEU A 418 -13.86 -7.46 -7.37
C LEU A 418 -14.28 -6.60 -6.18
N THR A 419 -13.33 -6.25 -5.31
CA THR A 419 -13.55 -5.36 -4.17
C THR A 419 -14.01 -3.97 -4.64
N LEU A 420 -13.41 -3.43 -5.70
CA LEU A 420 -13.79 -2.14 -6.27
C LEU A 420 -15.19 -2.18 -6.89
N TYR A 421 -15.57 -3.26 -7.59
CA TYR A 421 -16.95 -3.44 -8.08
C TYR A 421 -17.96 -3.53 -6.93
N ARG A 422 -17.64 -4.24 -5.84
CA ARG A 422 -18.51 -4.28 -4.65
C ARG A 422 -18.71 -2.89 -4.05
N LYS A 423 -17.63 -2.09 -3.92
CA LYS A 423 -17.72 -0.69 -3.48
C LYS A 423 -18.61 0.13 -4.43
N SER A 424 -18.40 -0.03 -5.73
CA SER A 424 -19.21 0.64 -6.76
C SER A 424 -20.71 0.37 -6.59
N LEU A 425 -21.11 -0.88 -6.35
CA LEU A 425 -22.53 -1.22 -6.12
C LEU A 425 -23.10 -0.59 -4.85
N ILE A 426 -22.33 -0.52 -3.77
CA ILE A 426 -22.75 0.15 -2.53
C ILE A 426 -22.99 1.64 -2.81
N HIS A 427 -22.04 2.32 -3.47
CA HIS A 427 -22.19 3.73 -3.84
C HIS A 427 -23.36 3.97 -4.81
N TYR A 428 -23.62 3.08 -5.78
CA TYR A 428 -24.81 3.16 -6.62
C TYR A 428 -26.11 3.03 -5.82
N ALA A 429 -26.13 2.15 -4.81
CA ALA A 429 -27.27 2.02 -3.91
C ALA A 429 -27.52 3.32 -3.13
N HIS A 430 -26.48 3.92 -2.55
CA HIS A 430 -26.58 5.22 -1.86
C HIS A 430 -27.01 6.36 -2.78
N ALA A 431 -26.54 6.37 -4.03
CA ALA A 431 -26.99 7.30 -5.06
C ALA A 431 -28.41 7.05 -5.57
N THR A 432 -29.07 5.96 -5.14
CA THR A 432 -30.36 5.47 -5.65
C THR A 432 -30.38 5.19 -7.16
N SER A 433 -29.21 4.97 -7.77
CA SER A 433 -29.06 4.62 -9.19
C SER A 433 -29.17 3.11 -9.39
N TRP A 434 -30.37 2.58 -9.14
CA TRP A 434 -30.63 1.14 -9.14
C TRP A 434 -30.42 0.48 -10.50
N ALA A 435 -30.70 1.19 -11.59
CA ALA A 435 -30.50 0.68 -12.94
C ALA A 435 -29.01 0.41 -13.22
N GLU A 436 -28.13 1.37 -12.96
CA GLU A 436 -26.68 1.20 -13.14
C GLU A 436 -26.12 0.10 -12.24
N ALA A 437 -26.65 -0.05 -11.02
CA ALA A 437 -26.26 -1.14 -10.12
C ALA A 437 -26.63 -2.53 -10.67
N VAL A 438 -27.86 -2.69 -11.19
CA VAL A 438 -28.31 -3.94 -11.79
C VAL A 438 -27.56 -4.24 -13.09
N ASP A 439 -27.36 -3.23 -13.95
CA ASP A 439 -26.60 -3.36 -15.19
C ASP A 439 -25.15 -3.81 -14.93
N LEU A 440 -24.49 -3.25 -13.90
CA LEU A 440 -23.15 -3.68 -13.51
C LEU A 440 -23.12 -5.16 -13.08
N LEU A 441 -24.12 -5.59 -12.30
CA LEU A 441 -24.25 -6.96 -11.82
C LEU A 441 -24.51 -7.97 -12.95
N GLU A 442 -25.21 -7.56 -14.01
CA GLU A 442 -25.45 -8.38 -15.19
C GLU A 442 -24.24 -8.42 -16.13
N ARG A 443 -23.50 -7.31 -16.24
CA ARG A 443 -22.32 -7.19 -17.10
C ARG A 443 -21.10 -7.97 -16.59
N VAL A 444 -20.98 -8.19 -15.28
CA VAL A 444 -19.81 -8.84 -14.66
C VAL A 444 -20.22 -10.18 -14.02
N PRO A 445 -20.01 -11.33 -14.70
CA PRO A 445 -20.44 -12.64 -14.20
C PRO A 445 -19.80 -13.06 -12.86
N SER A 446 -18.51 -12.78 -12.66
CA SER A 446 -17.79 -13.07 -11.41
C SER A 446 -18.33 -12.27 -10.22
N LEU A 447 -18.86 -11.06 -10.47
CA LEU A 447 -19.53 -10.26 -9.46
C LEU A 447 -20.87 -10.90 -9.05
N LYS A 448 -21.59 -11.48 -10.01
CA LYS A 448 -22.86 -12.18 -9.76
C LYS A 448 -22.67 -13.44 -8.92
N THR A 449 -21.55 -14.15 -9.02
CA THR A 449 -21.29 -15.32 -8.15
C THR A 449 -20.71 -14.89 -6.80
N ALA A 450 -19.87 -13.86 -6.75
CA ALA A 450 -19.18 -13.45 -5.53
C ALA A 450 -19.97 -12.51 -4.61
N ILE A 451 -21.16 -12.06 -5.01
CA ILE A 451 -22.07 -11.27 -4.18
C ILE A 451 -23.14 -12.15 -3.58
N THR A 452 -23.65 -11.74 -2.42
CA THR A 452 -24.68 -12.48 -1.71
C THR A 452 -26.06 -12.43 -2.36
N GLU A 453 -26.91 -13.41 -2.02
CA GLU A 453 -28.28 -13.44 -2.56
C GLU A 453 -29.15 -12.35 -1.93
N ARG A 454 -28.93 -11.98 -0.66
CA ARG A 454 -29.64 -10.86 -0.03
C ARG A 454 -29.31 -9.52 -0.67
N PHE A 455 -28.04 -9.27 -1.00
CA PHE A 455 -27.66 -8.01 -1.66
C PHE A 455 -28.21 -7.94 -3.08
N LYS A 456 -28.19 -9.05 -3.83
CA LYS A 456 -28.84 -9.15 -5.15
C LYS A 456 -30.34 -8.89 -5.05
N LEU A 457 -31.01 -9.49 -4.06
CA LEU A 457 -32.42 -9.28 -3.80
C LEU A 457 -32.68 -7.80 -3.49
N TYR A 458 -31.89 -7.19 -2.61
CA TYR A 458 -31.99 -5.78 -2.25
C TYR A 458 -31.95 -4.86 -3.48
N LEU A 459 -30.90 -4.97 -4.30
CA LEU A 459 -30.76 -4.16 -5.52
C LEU A 459 -31.92 -4.35 -6.49
N ARG A 460 -32.33 -5.60 -6.74
CA ARG A 460 -33.43 -5.94 -7.67
C ARG A 460 -34.78 -5.45 -7.17
N VAL A 461 -35.07 -5.62 -5.88
CA VAL A 461 -36.31 -5.12 -5.26
C VAL A 461 -36.36 -3.60 -5.36
N CYS A 462 -35.27 -2.91 -5.04
CA CYS A 462 -35.20 -1.45 -5.15
C CYS A 462 -35.38 -0.98 -6.60
N HIS A 463 -34.72 -1.64 -7.56
CA HIS A 463 -34.89 -1.34 -8.98
C HIS A 463 -36.34 -1.54 -9.44
N VAL A 464 -36.95 -2.69 -9.18
CA VAL A 464 -38.34 -2.99 -9.60
C VAL A 464 -39.35 -2.11 -8.87
N ALA A 465 -39.10 -1.73 -7.62
CA ALA A 465 -39.98 -0.84 -6.86
C ALA A 465 -40.13 0.55 -7.49
N THR A 466 -39.20 0.98 -8.34
CA THR A 466 -39.33 2.25 -9.10
C THR A 466 -40.46 2.22 -10.12
N THR A 467 -40.85 1.03 -10.63
CA THR A 467 -41.87 0.85 -11.67
C THR A 467 -43.10 0.10 -11.18
N ASP A 468 -42.92 -1.04 -10.50
CA ASP A 468 -44.00 -1.87 -9.97
C ASP A 468 -43.72 -2.32 -8.52
N THR A 469 -44.36 -1.63 -7.58
CA THR A 469 -44.22 -1.90 -6.14
C THR A 469 -44.80 -3.25 -5.70
N ASN A 470 -45.74 -3.82 -6.46
CA ASN A 470 -46.32 -5.14 -6.19
C ASN A 470 -45.43 -6.25 -6.74
N ALA A 471 -44.81 -6.07 -7.91
CA ALA A 471 -43.76 -6.95 -8.41
C ALA A 471 -42.57 -7.02 -7.46
N ALA A 472 -42.12 -5.88 -6.93
CA ALA A 472 -41.05 -5.85 -5.95
C ALA A 472 -41.39 -6.65 -4.67
N ALA A 473 -42.61 -6.51 -4.14
CA ALA A 473 -43.06 -7.31 -2.99
C ALA A 473 -43.23 -8.80 -3.33
N ARG A 474 -43.50 -9.17 -4.59
CA ARG A 474 -43.50 -10.58 -5.06
C ARG A 474 -42.10 -11.18 -5.02
N LEU A 475 -41.06 -10.44 -5.39
CA LEU A 475 -39.67 -10.93 -5.35
C LEU A 475 -39.27 -11.34 -3.93
N ILE A 476 -39.63 -10.54 -2.93
CA ILE A 476 -39.36 -10.87 -1.52
C ILE A 476 -40.11 -12.14 -1.11
N ARG A 477 -41.40 -12.24 -1.45
CA ARG A 477 -42.19 -13.44 -1.15
C ARG A 477 -41.62 -14.70 -1.78
N GLN A 478 -41.15 -14.61 -3.03
CA GLN A 478 -40.51 -15.73 -3.73
C GLN A 478 -39.18 -16.12 -3.05
N HIS A 479 -38.40 -15.13 -2.59
CA HIS A 479 -37.14 -15.39 -1.90
C HIS A 479 -37.34 -16.12 -0.58
N VAL A 480 -38.35 -15.74 0.21
CA VAL A 480 -38.66 -16.44 1.48
C VAL A 480 -39.53 -17.69 1.29
N GLN A 481 -39.90 -18.04 0.06
CA GLN A 481 -40.76 -19.19 -0.23
C GLN A 481 -40.01 -20.50 -0.09
N GLN A 482 -40.57 -21.45 0.67
CA GLN A 482 -40.08 -22.81 0.82
C GLN A 482 -41.16 -23.81 0.43
N ARG A 483 -40.77 -24.93 -0.20
CA ARG A 483 -41.67 -26.06 -0.44
C ARG A 483 -41.38 -27.13 0.60
N THR A 484 -42.31 -27.34 1.52
CA THR A 484 -42.26 -28.44 2.48
C THR A 484 -43.12 -29.59 1.98
N THR A 485 -42.55 -30.78 1.85
CA THR A 485 -43.30 -32.01 1.60
C THR A 485 -43.87 -32.51 2.92
N PHE A 486 -45.15 -32.85 2.93
CA PHE A 486 -45.81 -33.49 4.06
C PHE A 486 -46.55 -34.72 3.56
N THR A 487 -46.53 -35.78 4.35
CA THR A 487 -47.28 -37.00 4.09
C THR A 487 -48.70 -36.83 4.62
N GLU A 488 -49.68 -37.01 3.75
CA GLU A 488 -51.10 -37.00 4.10
C GLU A 488 -51.69 -38.36 3.76
N GLU A 489 -52.47 -38.97 4.67
CA GLU A 489 -53.22 -40.18 4.36
C GLU A 489 -54.39 -39.82 3.44
N ASP A 490 -54.44 -40.46 2.28
CA ASP A 490 -55.57 -40.34 1.35
C ASP A 490 -56.82 -41.02 1.92
N ILE A 491 -57.97 -40.82 1.28
CA ILE A 491 -59.30 -41.33 1.68
C ILE A 491 -59.31 -42.89 1.79
N GLU A 492 -58.34 -43.55 1.16
CA GLU A 492 -58.12 -45.02 1.15
C GLU A 492 -57.04 -45.49 2.14
N GLY A 493 -56.44 -44.61 2.95
CA GLY A 493 -55.43 -44.95 3.97
C GLY A 493 -54.00 -45.09 3.44
N ASN A 494 -53.72 -44.64 2.23
CA ASN A 494 -52.35 -44.63 1.65
C ASN A 494 -51.65 -43.30 1.94
N LEU A 495 -50.39 -43.33 2.36
CA LEU A 495 -49.57 -42.14 2.58
C LEU A 495 -49.16 -41.52 1.23
N VAL A 496 -49.66 -40.33 0.92
CA VAL A 496 -49.32 -39.56 -0.28
C VAL A 496 -48.48 -38.35 0.10
N GLU A 497 -47.34 -38.16 -0.56
CA GLU A 497 -46.53 -36.94 -0.41
C GLU A 497 -47.19 -35.77 -1.13
N LYS A 498 -47.64 -34.76 -0.38
CA LYS A 498 -48.12 -33.49 -0.93
C LYS A 498 -47.16 -32.37 -0.55
N SER A 499 -46.96 -31.41 -1.46
CA SER A 499 -46.12 -30.24 -1.20
C SER A 499 -46.96 -29.05 -0.73
N ARG A 500 -46.66 -28.48 0.43
CA ARG A 500 -47.19 -27.19 0.88
C ARG A 500 -46.16 -26.09 0.67
N THR A 501 -46.61 -24.92 0.25
CA THR A 501 -45.77 -23.73 0.28
C THR A 501 -45.77 -23.16 1.71
N THR A 502 -44.60 -23.11 2.33
CA THR A 502 -44.34 -22.39 3.58
C THR A 502 -43.44 -21.19 3.31
N PHE A 503 -43.36 -20.25 4.25
CA PHE A 503 -42.46 -19.11 4.14
C PHE A 503 -41.45 -19.15 5.28
N ASN A 504 -40.18 -18.88 4.98
CA ASN A 504 -39.13 -18.76 5.99
C ASN A 504 -39.29 -17.44 6.73
N GLU A 505 -39.93 -17.50 7.89
CA GLU A 505 -40.22 -16.32 8.69
C GLU A 505 -38.96 -15.77 9.38
N GLU A 506 -37.96 -16.61 9.71
CA GLU A 506 -36.66 -16.13 10.24
C GLU A 506 -35.93 -15.27 9.20
N GLU A 507 -35.89 -15.73 7.94
CA GLU A 507 -35.26 -14.98 6.84
C GLU A 507 -35.98 -13.65 6.60
N LEU A 508 -37.31 -13.63 6.71
CA LEU A 508 -38.08 -12.39 6.60
C LEU A 508 -37.73 -11.36 7.68
N ASP A 509 -37.39 -11.80 8.90
CA ASP A 509 -36.94 -10.92 9.97
C ASP A 509 -35.52 -10.39 9.73
N LEU A 510 -34.63 -11.21 9.19
CA LEU A 510 -33.30 -10.78 8.75
C LEU A 510 -33.41 -9.69 7.67
N LEU A 511 -34.28 -9.88 6.67
CA LEU A 511 -34.50 -8.89 5.60
C LEU A 511 -34.99 -7.53 6.11
N ARG A 512 -35.64 -7.46 7.28
CA ARG A 512 -36.07 -6.17 7.88
C ARG A 512 -34.91 -5.37 8.47
N ASN A 513 -33.90 -6.08 8.96
CA ASN A 513 -32.71 -5.49 9.56
C ASN A 513 -31.57 -5.34 8.56
N TYR A 514 -31.67 -5.98 7.40
CA TYR A 514 -30.63 -6.02 6.37
C TYR A 514 -30.05 -4.64 6.01
N PRO A 515 -30.84 -3.57 5.75
CA PRO A 515 -30.26 -2.25 5.43
C PRO A 515 -29.48 -1.60 6.58
N PHE A 516 -29.65 -2.09 7.81
CA PHE A 516 -29.04 -1.56 9.02
C PHE A 516 -27.88 -2.42 9.54
N GLU A 517 -27.47 -3.44 8.80
CA GLU A 517 -26.33 -4.28 9.19
C GLU A 517 -25.05 -3.43 9.23
N GLN A 518 -24.34 -3.40 10.36
CA GLN A 518 -23.18 -2.51 10.57
C GLN A 518 -22.06 -2.70 9.55
N ALA A 519 -21.94 -3.89 8.98
CA ALA A 519 -20.97 -4.18 7.94
C ALA A 519 -21.21 -3.39 6.64
N HIS A 520 -22.46 -2.95 6.39
CA HIS A 520 -22.88 -2.21 5.20
C HIS A 520 -24.22 -1.51 5.44
N MET A 521 -24.15 -0.24 5.86
CA MET A 521 -25.34 0.59 6.00
C MET A 521 -25.88 0.91 4.60
N LEU A 522 -27.08 0.43 4.28
CA LEU A 522 -27.72 0.66 2.99
C LEU A 522 -28.97 1.55 3.14
N PRO A 523 -29.38 2.28 2.09
CA PRO A 523 -30.64 3.02 2.11
C PRO A 523 -31.84 2.10 2.45
N PRO A 524 -32.64 2.42 3.48
CA PRO A 524 -33.70 1.52 3.93
C PRO A 524 -34.91 1.51 2.98
N GLU A 525 -35.24 2.63 2.36
CA GLU A 525 -36.32 2.74 1.38
C GLU A 525 -35.77 2.72 -0.05
N PRO A 526 -36.48 2.10 -1.02
CA PRO A 526 -37.83 1.54 -0.90
C PRO A 526 -37.90 0.10 -0.32
N PHE A 527 -36.76 -0.52 -0.01
CA PHE A 527 -36.66 -1.95 0.33
C PHE A 527 -37.52 -2.35 1.54
N LEU A 528 -37.38 -1.67 2.67
CA LEU A 528 -38.07 -1.98 3.92
C LEU A 528 -39.60 -1.86 3.77
N GLY A 529 -40.08 -0.86 3.03
CA GLY A 529 -41.48 -0.75 2.65
C GLY A 529 -41.98 -1.97 1.87
N ARG A 530 -41.15 -2.55 0.98
CA ARG A 530 -41.49 -3.76 0.23
C ARG A 530 -41.47 -5.01 1.10
N VAL A 531 -40.50 -5.14 2.01
CA VAL A 531 -40.44 -6.25 3.00
C VAL A 531 -41.69 -6.24 3.88
N THR A 532 -42.10 -5.06 4.33
CA THR A 532 -43.31 -4.88 5.15
C THR A 532 -44.58 -5.27 4.38
N ALA A 533 -44.68 -4.90 3.09
CA ALA A 533 -45.78 -5.29 2.22
C ALA A 533 -45.83 -6.82 2.00
N ALA A 534 -44.69 -7.45 1.72
CA ALA A 534 -44.56 -8.89 1.57
C ALA A 534 -44.97 -9.64 2.85
N SER A 535 -44.46 -9.21 4.00
CA SER A 535 -44.82 -9.74 5.31
C SER A 535 -46.33 -9.66 5.58
N THR A 536 -46.94 -8.52 5.32
CA THR A 536 -48.39 -8.32 5.56
C THR A 536 -49.24 -9.24 4.68
N HIS A 537 -48.80 -9.53 3.45
CA HIS A 537 -49.46 -10.51 2.59
C HIS A 537 -49.31 -11.94 3.14
N ILE A 538 -48.09 -12.34 3.53
CA ILE A 538 -47.80 -13.66 4.12
C ILE A 538 -48.65 -13.89 5.38
N SER A 539 -48.78 -12.89 6.26
CA SER A 539 -49.59 -12.99 7.47
C SER A 539 -51.09 -13.10 7.19
N ARG A 540 -51.60 -12.59 6.06
CA ARG A 540 -53.00 -12.81 5.67
C ARG A 540 -53.25 -14.25 5.21
N ASP A 541 -52.24 -14.87 4.59
CA ASP A 541 -52.32 -16.24 4.09
C ASP A 541 -52.13 -17.29 5.21
N LEU A 542 -51.50 -16.92 6.34
CA LEU A 542 -51.20 -17.80 7.48
C LEU A 542 -52.04 -17.46 8.74
N ARG A 543 -52.96 -18.35 9.14
CA ARG A 543 -53.69 -18.27 10.43
C ARG A 543 -52.88 -18.88 11.59
N ARG A 544 -51.83 -18.23 12.11
CA ARG A 544 -51.00 -18.74 13.25
C ARG A 544 -50.63 -17.68 14.30
N SER A 545 -50.40 -18.13 15.56
CA SER A 545 -50.12 -17.32 16.75
C SER A 545 -48.88 -16.40 16.65
N ARG A 546 -47.85 -16.76 15.89
CA ARG A 546 -46.63 -15.93 15.74
C ARG A 546 -46.86 -14.60 15.03
N THR A 547 -47.88 -14.52 14.17
CA THR A 547 -48.33 -13.25 13.57
C THR A 547 -48.82 -12.26 14.62
N GLN A 548 -49.20 -12.72 15.81
CA GLN A 548 -49.70 -11.90 16.90
C GLN A 548 -48.59 -11.05 17.54
N PHE A 549 -47.41 -11.62 17.83
CA PHE A 549 -46.31 -10.86 18.45
C PHE A 549 -45.79 -9.75 17.52
N GLU A 550 -45.65 -10.03 16.22
CA GLU A 550 -45.24 -9.01 15.25
C GLU A 550 -46.30 -7.93 15.05
N GLN A 551 -47.59 -8.30 15.07
CA GLN A 551 -48.68 -7.31 15.03
C GLN A 551 -48.69 -6.43 16.30
N GLN A 552 -48.51 -7.04 17.48
CA GLN A 552 -48.38 -6.34 18.76
C GLN A 552 -47.17 -5.41 18.75
N PHE A 553 -46.01 -5.88 18.31
CA PHE A 553 -44.81 -5.04 18.20
C PHE A 553 -45.02 -3.86 17.25
N ARG A 554 -45.64 -4.08 16.09
CA ARG A 554 -45.98 -2.99 15.16
C ARG A 554 -46.94 -1.99 15.79
N GLN A 555 -47.96 -2.44 16.50
CA GLN A 555 -48.91 -1.58 17.21
C GLN A 555 -48.21 -0.75 18.30
N ALA A 556 -47.40 -1.38 19.14
CA ALA A 556 -46.59 -0.72 20.16
C ALA A 556 -45.65 0.34 19.53
N MET A 557 -45.07 0.03 18.36
CA MET A 557 -44.18 0.91 17.62
C MET A 557 -44.88 1.95 16.75
N GLN A 558 -46.22 2.01 16.63
CA GLN A 558 -46.91 3.02 15.81
C GLN A 558 -46.83 4.43 16.40
N GLY A 559 -46.80 4.55 17.73
CA GLY A 559 -46.73 5.84 18.42
C GLY A 559 -45.41 6.60 18.20
N PRO A 560 -45.38 7.93 18.46
CA PRO A 560 -44.16 8.73 18.47
C PRO A 560 -43.26 8.42 19.69
N SER A 561 -43.83 7.93 20.79
CA SER A 561 -43.14 7.56 22.03
C SER A 561 -43.57 6.15 22.49
N PRO A 562 -43.04 5.09 21.86
CA PRO A 562 -43.35 3.71 22.21
C PRO A 562 -42.97 3.36 23.66
N SER A 563 -43.77 2.52 24.32
CA SER A 563 -43.56 2.10 25.71
C SER A 563 -42.43 1.06 25.83
N LEU A 564 -41.44 1.34 26.68
CA LEU A 564 -40.32 0.44 26.96
C LEU A 564 -40.78 -0.88 27.60
N GLU A 565 -41.73 -0.80 28.54
CA GLU A 565 -42.26 -1.97 29.25
C GLU A 565 -43.05 -2.88 28.32
N GLU A 566 -43.88 -2.29 27.46
CA GLU A 566 -44.67 -3.05 26.47
C GLU A 566 -43.76 -3.79 25.49
N ILE A 567 -42.71 -3.13 24.99
CA ILE A 567 -41.73 -3.75 24.08
C ILE A 567 -40.98 -4.88 24.77
N TYR A 568 -40.59 -4.69 26.04
CA TYR A 568 -39.93 -5.74 26.80
C TYR A 568 -40.83 -6.96 27.01
N GLU A 569 -42.09 -6.77 27.39
CA GLU A 569 -43.02 -7.89 27.59
C GLU A 569 -43.32 -8.64 26.30
N ILE A 570 -43.43 -7.94 25.15
CA ILE A 570 -43.55 -8.57 23.83
C ILE A 570 -42.28 -9.39 23.52
N ALA A 571 -41.10 -8.80 23.71
CA ALA A 571 -39.82 -9.46 23.44
C ALA A 571 -39.62 -10.70 24.33
N LYS A 572 -39.96 -10.59 25.62
CA LYS A 572 -39.87 -11.68 26.60
C LYS A 572 -40.83 -12.82 26.24
N SER A 573 -42.09 -12.50 25.95
CA SER A 573 -43.10 -13.50 25.55
C SER A 573 -42.73 -14.20 24.23
N ALA A 574 -42.13 -13.45 23.30
CA ALA A 574 -41.59 -14.02 22.06
C ALA A 574 -40.36 -14.90 22.33
N ALA A 575 -39.46 -14.50 23.24
CA ALA A 575 -38.25 -15.25 23.60
C ALA A 575 -38.56 -16.63 24.21
N GLU A 576 -39.69 -16.78 24.90
CA GLU A 576 -40.17 -18.07 25.41
C GLU A 576 -40.45 -19.09 24.28
N HIS A 577 -40.85 -18.61 23.10
CA HIS A 577 -41.12 -19.44 21.92
C HIS A 577 -39.89 -19.58 21.01
N GLY A 578 -39.06 -18.52 20.95
CA GLY A 578 -37.87 -18.44 20.12
C GLY A 578 -36.91 -17.37 20.66
N PRO A 579 -35.83 -17.75 21.37
CA PRO A 579 -34.95 -16.79 22.05
C PRO A 579 -34.37 -15.71 21.14
N PHE A 580 -33.91 -16.10 19.94
CA PHE A 580 -33.36 -15.19 18.96
C PHE A 580 -34.40 -14.19 18.47
N GLU A 581 -35.63 -14.64 18.19
CA GLU A 581 -36.72 -13.80 17.69
C GLU A 581 -37.13 -12.74 18.72
N GLY A 582 -37.20 -13.12 19.99
CA GLY A 582 -37.45 -12.19 21.09
C GLY A 582 -36.42 -11.06 21.16
N LEU A 583 -35.13 -11.40 21.05
CA LEU A 583 -34.04 -10.42 21.05
C LEU A 583 -34.05 -9.53 19.80
N MET A 584 -34.43 -10.07 18.64
CA MET A 584 -34.54 -9.30 17.40
C MET A 584 -35.57 -8.16 17.48
N TYR A 585 -36.62 -8.28 18.32
CA TYR A 585 -37.53 -7.16 18.59
C TYR A 585 -36.85 -6.02 19.37
N LEU A 586 -35.99 -6.35 20.34
CA LEU A 586 -35.21 -5.36 21.10
C LEU A 586 -34.15 -4.69 20.23
N GLU A 587 -33.48 -5.46 19.38
CA GLU A 587 -32.54 -4.97 18.37
C GLU A 587 -33.23 -3.98 17.43
N ARG A 588 -34.40 -4.35 16.88
CA ARG A 588 -35.23 -3.48 16.03
C ARG A 588 -35.69 -2.21 16.74
N ALA A 589 -36.08 -2.30 18.01
CA ALA A 589 -36.47 -1.14 18.80
C ALA A 589 -35.30 -0.16 18.97
N GLN A 590 -34.11 -0.67 19.32
CA GLN A 590 -32.91 0.15 19.51
C GLN A 590 -32.45 0.84 18.22
N ASN A 591 -32.55 0.15 17.08
CA ASN A 591 -32.21 0.69 15.76
C ASN A 591 -33.21 1.76 15.27
N SER A 592 -34.38 1.88 15.91
CA SER A 592 -35.34 2.94 15.59
C SER A 592 -34.90 4.30 16.12
N SER A 593 -35.23 5.37 15.40
CA SER A 593 -35.00 6.76 15.82
C SER A 593 -35.98 7.27 16.89
N LYS A 594 -36.88 6.41 17.38
CA LYS A 594 -37.98 6.79 18.28
C LYS A 594 -37.60 6.85 19.76
N PHE A 595 -36.45 6.32 20.15
CA PHE A 595 -35.99 6.28 21.54
C PHE A 595 -34.89 7.31 21.80
N SER A 596 -34.95 7.96 22.96
CA SER A 596 -33.86 8.81 23.47
C SER A 596 -32.64 7.98 23.87
N THR A 597 -31.47 8.61 23.98
CA THR A 597 -30.22 7.94 24.38
C THR A 597 -30.37 7.18 25.70
N SER A 598 -30.99 7.79 26.71
CA SER A 598 -31.26 7.14 28.00
C SER A 598 -32.19 5.92 27.88
N ALA A 599 -33.18 5.98 26.99
CA ALA A 599 -34.10 4.88 26.74
C ALA A 599 -33.39 3.72 26.01
N ARG A 600 -32.51 4.02 25.05
CA ARG A 600 -31.66 3.02 24.39
C ARG A 600 -30.70 2.33 25.37
N THR A 601 -30.10 3.05 26.30
CA THR A 601 -29.25 2.43 27.35
C THR A 601 -30.06 1.46 28.22
N ARG A 602 -31.32 1.79 28.54
CA ARG A 602 -32.21 0.87 29.27
C ARG A 602 -32.57 -0.35 28.43
N LEU A 603 -32.92 -0.16 27.15
CA LEU A 603 -33.19 -1.27 26.22
C LEU A 603 -31.99 -2.21 26.10
N SER A 604 -30.78 -1.66 25.96
CA SER A 604 -29.53 -2.45 25.92
C SER A 604 -29.32 -3.25 27.21
N GLY A 605 -29.58 -2.65 28.39
CA GLY A 605 -29.52 -3.37 29.67
C GLY A 605 -30.53 -4.51 29.76
N VAL A 606 -31.75 -4.28 29.26
CA VAL A 606 -32.82 -5.28 29.21
C VAL A 606 -32.48 -6.40 28.23
N GLU A 607 -31.99 -6.07 27.04
CA GLU A 607 -31.53 -7.02 26.03
C GLU A 607 -30.40 -7.90 26.56
N GLN A 608 -29.42 -7.30 27.24
CA GLN A 608 -28.31 -8.03 27.88
C GLN A 608 -28.82 -9.01 28.95
N SER A 609 -29.84 -8.62 29.72
CA SER A 609 -30.45 -9.48 30.74
C SER A 609 -31.21 -10.66 30.11
N LEU A 610 -31.97 -10.40 29.03
CA LEU A 610 -32.72 -11.43 28.31
C LEU A 610 -31.77 -12.39 27.59
N PHE A 611 -30.72 -11.87 26.95
CA PHE A 611 -29.67 -12.68 26.34
C PHE A 611 -29.02 -13.60 27.36
N SER A 612 -28.71 -13.09 28.56
CA SER A 612 -28.06 -13.89 29.61
C SER A 612 -28.91 -15.07 30.10
N GLN A 613 -30.24 -14.98 30.01
CA GLN A 613 -31.17 -16.06 30.36
C GLN A 613 -31.22 -17.16 29.29
N TYR A 614 -31.14 -16.79 28.01
CA TYR A 614 -31.31 -17.72 26.88
C TYR A 614 -30.04 -17.96 26.05
N LYS A 615 -28.87 -17.50 26.49
CA LYS A 615 -27.61 -17.56 25.73
C LYS A 615 -27.28 -18.97 25.22
N ASP A 616 -27.57 -20.00 26.00
CA ASP A 616 -27.25 -21.40 25.69
C ASP A 616 -28.14 -21.96 24.56
N GLY A 617 -29.27 -21.31 24.27
CA GLY A 617 -30.18 -21.67 23.17
C GLY A 617 -29.94 -20.90 21.87
N ILE A 618 -28.95 -20.00 21.81
CA ILE A 618 -28.69 -19.16 20.64
C ILE A 618 -27.29 -19.45 20.07
N PRO A 619 -27.20 -20.09 18.89
CA PRO A 619 -25.95 -20.29 18.16
C PRO A 619 -25.19 -18.99 17.90
N THR A 620 -23.86 -19.04 17.90
CA THR A 620 -23.01 -17.87 17.63
C THR A 620 -23.27 -17.26 16.25
N SER A 621 -23.61 -18.08 15.26
CA SER A 621 -24.02 -17.68 13.91
C SER A 621 -25.27 -16.80 13.88
N LYS A 622 -26.14 -16.90 14.89
CA LYS A 622 -27.32 -16.03 15.05
C LYS A 622 -27.00 -14.79 15.89
N ARG A 623 -26.12 -14.90 16.89
CA ARG A 623 -25.72 -13.77 17.76
C ARG A 623 -25.11 -12.60 17.02
N ARG A 624 -24.49 -12.85 15.87
CA ARG A 624 -23.92 -11.82 15.00
C ARG A 624 -24.90 -10.73 14.58
N PHE A 625 -26.21 -11.03 14.53
CA PHE A 625 -27.27 -10.10 14.17
C PHE A 625 -27.76 -9.24 15.35
N LEU A 626 -27.26 -9.50 16.57
CA LEU A 626 -27.59 -8.77 17.79
C LEU A 626 -26.49 -7.73 18.07
N HIS A 627 -26.45 -6.68 17.25
CA HIS A 627 -25.33 -5.75 17.21
C HIS A 627 -25.25 -4.83 18.43
N ASN A 628 -26.37 -4.61 19.12
CA ASN A 628 -26.38 -3.80 20.34
C ASN A 628 -25.81 -4.54 21.56
N LEU A 629 -25.63 -5.86 21.47
CA LEU A 629 -24.95 -6.65 22.48
C LEU A 629 -23.43 -6.52 22.37
N SER A 630 -22.80 -6.17 23.49
CA SER A 630 -21.35 -5.99 23.60
C SER A 630 -20.61 -7.33 23.77
N LEU A 631 -20.78 -8.26 22.83
CA LEU A 631 -20.12 -9.57 22.82
C LEU A 631 -18.73 -9.51 22.16
N THR A 632 -17.81 -10.36 22.59
CA THR A 632 -16.46 -10.41 22.03
C THR A 632 -16.45 -11.34 20.81
N PRO A 633 -15.85 -10.96 19.67
CA PRO A 633 -15.66 -11.88 18.55
C PRO A 633 -14.52 -12.87 18.82
N LEU A 634 -14.68 -14.09 18.32
CA LEU A 634 -13.63 -15.09 18.22
C LEU A 634 -13.04 -15.06 16.81
N VAL A 635 -11.71 -14.99 16.70
CA VAL A 635 -10.98 -14.97 15.44
C VAL A 635 -10.09 -16.20 15.37
N ILE A 636 -10.36 -17.05 14.38
CA ILE A 636 -9.51 -18.17 13.98
C ILE A 636 -8.42 -17.60 13.09
N VAL A 637 -7.16 -17.77 13.47
CA VAL A 637 -6.02 -17.22 12.72
C VAL A 637 -5.51 -18.25 11.73
N ASP A 638 -5.44 -17.85 10.46
CA ASP A 638 -4.94 -18.66 9.35
C ASP A 638 -3.40 -18.67 9.29
N THR A 639 -2.82 -19.66 8.60
CA THR A 639 -1.37 -19.86 8.47
C THR A 639 -0.71 -18.64 7.83
N ASN A 640 -1.32 -18.02 6.82
CA ASN A 640 -0.71 -16.90 6.10
C ASN A 640 -0.48 -15.66 6.98
N VAL A 641 -1.40 -15.36 7.91
CA VAL A 641 -1.27 -14.27 8.89
C VAL A 641 -0.15 -14.58 9.90
N LEU A 642 -0.03 -15.85 10.33
CA LEU A 642 1.03 -16.28 11.25
C LEU A 642 2.40 -16.33 10.57
N VAL A 643 2.46 -16.62 9.27
CA VAL A 643 3.69 -16.53 8.47
C VAL A 643 4.19 -15.09 8.45
N ASP A 644 3.32 -14.10 8.28
CA ASP A 644 3.73 -12.68 8.35
C ASP A 644 4.27 -12.31 9.73
N ALA A 645 3.61 -12.76 10.80
CA ALA A 645 4.10 -12.57 12.17
C ALA A 645 5.46 -13.26 12.41
N LEU A 646 5.64 -14.47 11.87
CA LEU A 646 6.91 -15.21 11.96
C LEU A 646 8.02 -14.50 11.20
N VAL A 647 7.73 -13.99 10.00
CA VAL A 647 8.67 -13.18 9.21
C VAL A 647 9.11 -11.96 10.02
N GLU A 648 8.16 -11.23 10.64
CA GLU A 648 8.49 -10.08 11.50
C GLU A 648 9.42 -10.47 12.65
N LYS A 649 9.15 -11.57 13.36
CA LYS A 649 10.02 -12.08 14.43
C LYS A 649 11.41 -12.45 13.94
N MET A 650 11.53 -12.98 12.72
CA MET A 650 12.82 -13.24 12.10
C MET A 650 13.59 -11.96 11.78
N TYR A 651 12.92 -10.92 11.25
CA TYR A 651 13.52 -9.60 11.08
C TYR A 651 14.08 -9.08 12.40
N GLN A 652 13.27 -9.12 13.49
CA GLN A 652 13.70 -8.72 14.82
C GLN A 652 14.92 -9.55 15.31
N LYS A 653 14.92 -10.86 15.07
CA LYS A 653 16.04 -11.75 15.44
C LYS A 653 17.33 -11.44 14.67
N MET A 654 17.22 -10.94 13.45
CA MET A 654 18.36 -10.53 12.62
C MET A 654 18.85 -9.11 12.93
N ASP A 655 18.30 -8.44 13.95
CA ASP A 655 18.50 -7.00 14.22
C ASP A 655 18.15 -6.12 13.02
N LEU A 656 17.17 -6.57 12.24
CA LEU A 656 16.61 -5.84 11.11
C LEU A 656 15.27 -5.23 11.47
N VAL A 657 14.92 -4.19 10.72
CA VAL A 657 13.82 -3.32 11.06
C VAL A 657 12.78 -3.38 9.97
N PHE A 658 11.74 -4.15 10.24
CA PHE A 658 10.64 -4.39 9.32
C PHE A 658 9.95 -3.10 8.86
N GLU A 659 9.81 -2.11 9.74
CA GLU A 659 9.01 -0.91 9.50
C GLU A 659 9.70 0.22 8.73
N THR A 660 11.03 0.24 8.65
CA THR A 660 11.78 1.29 7.92
C THR A 660 11.53 1.25 6.41
N ASN A 661 11.22 0.06 5.89
CA ASN A 661 11.07 -0.17 4.47
C ASN A 661 9.61 -0.07 4.01
N LEU A 662 9.19 1.14 3.67
CA LEU A 662 7.86 1.42 3.12
C LEU A 662 7.56 0.79 1.75
N ASN A 663 8.57 0.27 1.05
CA ASN A 663 8.38 -0.39 -0.26
C ASN A 663 7.87 -1.83 -0.12
N ILE A 664 7.74 -2.35 1.10
CA ILE A 664 7.05 -3.62 1.36
C ILE A 664 5.54 -3.33 1.41
N ILE A 665 4.98 -2.92 0.28
CA ILE A 665 3.55 -2.59 0.11
C ILE A 665 2.62 -3.80 0.38
N GLY A 666 3.18 -4.99 0.61
CA GLY A 666 2.45 -6.23 0.91
C GLY A 666 2.84 -6.93 2.21
N ALA A 667 3.61 -6.32 3.12
CA ALA A 667 3.73 -6.88 4.47
C ALA A 667 2.38 -6.66 5.17
N ASN A 668 1.50 -7.65 5.07
CA ASN A 668 0.13 -7.53 5.54
C ASN A 668 0.15 -7.34 7.07
N ARG A 669 0.09 -6.08 7.51
CA ARG A 669 0.14 -5.66 8.93
C ARG A 669 -1.11 -6.09 9.70
N PHE A 670 -1.92 -6.97 9.13
CA PHE A 670 -3.13 -7.46 9.75
C PHE A 670 -2.84 -8.26 11.03
N HIS A 671 -1.73 -8.99 11.09
CA HIS A 671 -1.28 -9.66 12.32
C HIS A 671 -1.08 -8.66 13.48
N HIS A 672 -0.48 -7.49 13.25
CA HIS A 672 -0.40 -6.42 14.26
C HIS A 672 -1.77 -5.89 14.69
N ILE A 673 -2.68 -5.69 13.74
CA ILE A 673 -4.04 -5.21 14.04
C ILE A 673 -4.74 -6.20 14.97
N LEU A 674 -4.62 -7.51 14.70
CA LEU A 674 -5.17 -8.57 15.53
C LEU A 674 -4.54 -8.56 16.92
N LEU A 675 -3.21 -8.52 17.02
CA LEU A 675 -2.49 -8.53 18.29
C LEU A 675 -2.82 -7.30 19.15
N HIS A 676 -2.92 -6.11 18.55
CA HIS A 676 -3.34 -4.88 19.24
C HIS A 676 -4.76 -4.99 19.82
N HIS A 677 -5.71 -5.56 19.06
CA HIS A 677 -7.07 -5.75 19.57
C HIS A 677 -7.18 -6.90 20.57
N ALA A 678 -6.37 -7.95 20.44
CA ALA A 678 -6.32 -9.08 21.37
C ALA A 678 -5.74 -8.65 22.73
N SER A 679 -4.63 -7.91 22.73
CA SER A 679 -4.04 -7.33 23.94
C SER A 679 -5.00 -6.35 24.65
N SER A 680 -5.83 -5.65 23.89
CA SER A 680 -6.92 -4.80 24.40
C SER A 680 -8.17 -5.57 24.86
N LYS A 681 -8.16 -6.91 24.84
CA LYS A 681 -9.30 -7.80 25.16
C LYS A 681 -10.56 -7.52 24.33
N ARG A 682 -10.38 -7.03 23.10
CA ARG A 682 -11.47 -6.69 22.16
C ARG A 682 -11.79 -7.83 21.20
N VAL A 683 -10.85 -8.75 21.00
CA VAL A 683 -11.01 -9.98 20.22
C VAL A 683 -10.40 -11.14 21.00
N LEU A 684 -10.90 -12.34 20.77
CA LEU A 684 -10.25 -13.59 21.18
C LEU A 684 -9.62 -14.23 19.95
N LEU A 685 -8.42 -14.78 20.10
CA LEU A 685 -7.66 -15.41 19.02
C LEU A 685 -7.51 -16.91 19.30
N THR A 686 -7.68 -17.73 18.28
CA THR A 686 -7.45 -19.17 18.36
C THR A 686 -6.73 -19.67 17.12
N ILE A 687 -5.89 -20.69 17.30
CA ILE A 687 -5.09 -21.29 16.22
C ILE A 687 -5.43 -22.78 16.12
N PRO A 688 -6.01 -23.25 14.99
CA PRO A 688 -6.31 -24.66 14.74
C PRO A 688 -5.06 -25.54 14.76
N ASP A 689 -5.20 -26.83 15.10
CA ASP A 689 -4.08 -27.75 15.15
C ASP A 689 -3.41 -27.98 13.78
N ASP A 690 -4.20 -27.99 12.71
CA ASP A 690 -3.67 -28.13 11.34
C ASP A 690 -2.81 -26.91 10.95
N VAL A 691 -3.26 -25.70 11.28
CA VAL A 691 -2.50 -24.45 11.09
C VAL A 691 -1.20 -24.46 11.91
N ARG A 692 -1.22 -24.98 13.14
CA ARG A 692 0.00 -25.16 13.95
C ARG A 692 0.98 -26.11 13.27
N GLY A 693 0.49 -27.21 12.72
CA GLY A 693 1.27 -28.20 11.99
C GLY A 693 1.86 -27.62 10.71
N GLU A 694 1.05 -26.89 9.94
CA GLU A 694 1.45 -26.25 8.70
C GLU A 694 2.51 -25.18 8.93
N LEU A 695 2.35 -24.29 9.91
CA LEU A 695 3.35 -23.27 10.25
C LEU A 695 4.69 -23.89 10.64
N LYS A 696 4.67 -25.00 11.40
CA LYS A 696 5.88 -25.76 11.76
C LYS A 696 6.54 -26.38 10.52
N GLN A 697 5.75 -26.89 9.58
CA GLN A 697 6.29 -27.42 8.33
C GLN A 697 6.87 -26.32 7.44
N PHE A 698 6.19 -25.17 7.38
CA PHE A 698 6.64 -23.99 6.62
C PHE A 698 7.99 -23.49 7.10
N ALA A 699 8.21 -23.51 8.43
CA ALA A 699 9.47 -23.17 9.05
C ALA A 699 10.60 -24.18 8.76
N LYS A 700 10.27 -25.45 8.49
CA LYS A 700 11.25 -26.52 8.18
C LYS A 700 11.64 -26.57 6.71
N ASP A 701 10.72 -26.29 5.80
CA ASP A 701 10.89 -26.45 4.35
C ASP A 701 11.71 -25.32 3.69
N GLU A 702 12.36 -24.44 4.46
CA GLU A 702 13.07 -23.23 4.00
C GLU A 702 12.24 -22.30 3.07
N ARG A 703 10.91 -22.45 3.04
CA ARG A 703 9.98 -21.69 2.16
C ARG A 703 9.99 -20.20 2.43
N LEU A 704 10.46 -19.79 3.60
CA LEU A 704 10.59 -18.38 4.00
C LEU A 704 11.81 -17.69 3.37
N PHE A 705 12.80 -18.44 2.86
CA PHE A 705 14.04 -17.89 2.32
C PHE A 705 13.84 -16.79 1.26
N PRO A 706 12.91 -16.91 0.29
CA PRO A 706 12.65 -15.87 -0.69
C PRO A 706 12.24 -14.52 -0.07
N ARG A 707 11.53 -14.52 1.07
CA ARG A 707 11.05 -13.28 1.74
C ARG A 707 12.18 -12.44 2.35
N PHE A 708 13.38 -13.00 2.45
CA PHE A 708 14.58 -12.31 2.94
C PHE A 708 15.60 -12.02 1.84
N LYS A 709 15.33 -12.38 0.56
CA LYS A 709 16.26 -12.10 -0.57
C LYS A 709 16.55 -10.61 -0.76
N THR A 710 15.61 -9.75 -0.38
CA THR A 710 15.72 -8.29 -0.47
C THR A 710 16.14 -7.64 0.85
N ALA A 711 16.41 -8.44 1.89
CA ALA A 711 16.92 -7.98 3.16
C ALA A 711 18.46 -8.02 3.11
N MET A 712 19.10 -6.93 3.50
CA MET A 712 20.56 -6.85 3.52
C MET A 712 21.06 -7.46 4.84
N VAL A 713 21.29 -8.78 4.83
CA VAL A 713 21.73 -9.58 5.97
C VAL A 713 22.97 -10.35 5.59
N ASP A 714 23.93 -10.45 6.52
CA ASP A 714 25.04 -11.38 6.39
C ASP A 714 24.51 -12.81 6.17
N ALA A 715 24.96 -13.46 5.10
CA ALA A 715 24.53 -14.81 4.75
C ALA A 715 24.75 -15.85 5.88
N GLY A 716 25.76 -15.64 6.73
CA GLY A 716 26.00 -16.43 7.95
C GLY A 716 24.92 -16.22 9.00
N LYS A 717 24.57 -14.96 9.31
CA LYS A 717 23.50 -14.61 10.28
C LYS A 717 22.13 -15.07 9.78
N LEU A 718 21.88 -14.97 8.47
CA LEU A 718 20.67 -15.48 7.82
C LEU A 718 20.56 -17.00 7.97
N ARG A 719 21.64 -17.76 7.73
CA ARG A 719 21.64 -19.22 7.91
C ARG A 719 21.49 -19.64 9.37
N GLU A 720 22.09 -18.92 10.32
CA GLU A 720 21.93 -19.19 11.75
C GLU A 720 20.48 -18.99 12.21
N THR A 721 19.87 -17.87 11.83
CA THR A 721 18.47 -17.56 12.17
C THR A 721 17.48 -18.49 11.48
N LEU A 722 17.79 -18.98 10.28
CA LEU A 722 17.03 -20.01 9.57
C LEU A 722 17.30 -21.44 10.07
N SER A 723 18.18 -21.64 11.06
CA SER A 723 18.39 -22.98 11.62
C SER A 723 17.09 -23.52 12.23
N GLU A 724 16.82 -24.81 12.04
CA GLU A 724 15.57 -25.45 12.49
C GLU A 724 15.29 -25.17 13.99
N ALA A 725 16.32 -25.20 14.83
CA ALA A 725 16.16 -24.96 16.27
C ALA A 725 15.69 -23.53 16.59
N VAL A 726 16.26 -22.51 15.93
CA VAL A 726 15.87 -21.11 16.14
C VAL A 726 14.48 -20.87 15.56
N MET A 727 14.23 -21.37 14.34
CA MET A 727 12.95 -21.25 13.66
C MET A 727 11.80 -21.87 14.46
N MET A 728 12.00 -23.08 15.01
CA MET A 728 10.99 -23.73 15.85
C MET A 728 10.74 -22.95 17.15
N GLY A 729 11.77 -22.33 17.74
CA GLY A 729 11.61 -21.43 18.88
C GLY A 729 10.74 -20.22 18.56
N LEU A 730 11.00 -19.56 17.42
CA LEU A 730 10.20 -18.41 16.95
C LEU A 730 8.75 -18.82 16.62
N VAL A 731 8.55 -20.00 16.03
CA VAL A 731 7.20 -20.53 15.79
C VAL A 731 6.43 -20.69 17.10
N GLU A 732 7.03 -21.28 18.14
CA GLU A 732 6.37 -21.41 19.45
C GLU A 732 6.07 -20.05 20.09
N GLU A 733 6.95 -19.04 19.93
CA GLU A 733 6.66 -17.67 20.38
C GLU A 733 5.43 -17.09 19.68
N VAL A 734 5.35 -17.18 18.35
CA VAL A 734 4.21 -16.70 17.55
C VAL A 734 2.92 -17.45 17.94
N LEU A 735 2.97 -18.78 18.05
CA LEU A 735 1.80 -19.58 18.42
C LEU A 735 1.26 -19.21 19.81
N ASN A 736 2.13 -18.86 20.75
CA ASN A 736 1.73 -18.41 22.09
C ASN A 736 1.14 -17.00 22.08
N GLU A 737 1.71 -16.06 21.31
CA GLU A 737 1.22 -14.68 21.21
C GLU A 737 -0.16 -14.59 20.55
N TYR A 738 -0.41 -15.41 19.53
CA TYR A 738 -1.63 -15.39 18.73
C TYR A 738 -2.71 -16.37 19.19
N ASN A 739 -2.54 -16.99 20.35
CA ASN A 739 -3.55 -17.90 20.93
C ASN A 739 -4.00 -17.41 22.32
N THR A 740 -5.12 -16.68 22.36
CA THR A 740 -5.69 -16.14 23.62
C THR A 740 -6.93 -16.89 24.10
N TRP A 741 -7.44 -17.82 23.27
CA TRP A 741 -8.58 -18.68 23.57
C TRP A 741 -8.41 -20.04 22.90
N SER A 742 -8.76 -21.11 23.62
CA SER A 742 -8.75 -22.48 23.09
C SER A 742 -10.12 -23.12 23.30
N PRO A 743 -10.64 -23.88 22.31
CA PRO A 743 -11.85 -24.67 22.49
C PRO A 743 -11.61 -25.85 23.44
N ASP A 744 -12.62 -26.19 24.25
CA ASP A 744 -12.60 -27.41 25.05
C ASP A 744 -12.83 -28.64 24.16
N SER A 745 -12.42 -29.83 24.62
CA SER A 745 -12.58 -31.08 23.84
C SER A 745 -14.02 -31.33 23.41
N VAL A 746 -14.99 -31.03 24.27
CA VAL A 746 -16.43 -31.16 24.00
C VAL A 746 -16.90 -30.20 22.90
N MET A 747 -16.26 -29.03 22.74
CA MET A 747 -16.59 -28.10 21.67
C MET A 747 -16.07 -28.58 20.30
N LEU A 748 -15.00 -29.39 20.30
CA LEU A 748 -14.44 -29.99 19.10
C LEU A 748 -15.13 -31.32 18.74
N GLU A 749 -15.78 -31.98 19.71
CA GLU A 749 -16.60 -33.16 19.47
C GLU A 749 -17.74 -32.80 18.48
N GLY A 750 -17.68 -33.40 17.28
CA GLY A 750 -18.68 -33.20 16.23
C GLY A 750 -18.30 -32.27 15.09
N VAL A 751 -17.05 -31.78 15.02
CA VAL A 751 -16.54 -31.18 13.78
C VAL A 751 -16.63 -32.25 12.67
N PRO A 752 -17.32 -31.99 11.55
CA PRO A 752 -17.52 -32.99 10.51
C PRO A 752 -16.26 -33.15 9.65
N ASP A 753 -15.82 -34.40 9.43
CA ASP A 753 -14.71 -34.71 8.52
C ASP A 753 -15.03 -34.35 7.05
N GLU A 754 -16.32 -34.42 6.66
CA GLU A 754 -16.79 -34.03 5.34
C GLU A 754 -18.11 -33.26 5.43
N SER A 755 -18.32 -32.30 4.51
CA SER A 755 -19.54 -31.49 4.46
C SER A 755 -20.08 -31.41 3.03
N SER A 756 -21.23 -32.05 2.80
CA SER A 756 -21.94 -31.99 1.51
C SER A 756 -22.39 -30.56 1.16
N THR A 757 -22.76 -29.77 2.18
CA THR A 757 -23.09 -28.35 2.04
C THR A 757 -21.89 -27.54 1.56
N LEU A 758 -20.71 -27.76 2.15
CA LEU A 758 -19.48 -27.10 1.73
C LEU A 758 -19.11 -27.49 0.29
N ASN A 759 -19.15 -28.78 -0.05
CA ASN A 759 -18.86 -29.25 -1.41
C ASN A 759 -19.79 -28.61 -2.45
N THR A 760 -21.09 -28.52 -2.14
CA THR A 760 -22.08 -27.87 -3.02
C THR A 760 -21.79 -26.36 -3.16
N PHE A 761 -21.40 -25.70 -2.07
CA PHE A 761 -21.02 -24.29 -2.08
C PHE A 761 -19.81 -24.04 -2.96
N LEU A 762 -18.75 -24.85 -2.84
CA LEU A 762 -17.53 -24.69 -3.64
C LEU A 762 -17.79 -24.93 -5.14
N LEU A 763 -18.56 -25.96 -5.48
CA LEU A 763 -18.96 -26.22 -6.87
C LEU A 763 -19.77 -25.06 -7.47
N ARG A 764 -20.65 -24.43 -6.69
CA ARG A 764 -21.44 -23.27 -7.12
C ARG A 764 -20.58 -22.04 -7.42
N HIS A 765 -19.44 -21.88 -6.74
CA HIS A 765 -18.50 -20.77 -6.92
C HIS A 765 -17.27 -21.14 -7.77
N SER A 766 -17.35 -22.25 -8.51
CA SER A 766 -16.23 -22.77 -9.31
C SER A 766 -15.66 -21.78 -10.32
N ASP A 767 -16.48 -20.89 -10.90
CA ASP A 767 -16.00 -19.84 -11.78
C ASP A 767 -15.01 -18.89 -11.08
N VAL A 768 -15.28 -18.51 -9.82
CA VAL A 768 -14.40 -17.62 -9.03
C VAL A 768 -13.09 -18.32 -8.70
N PHE A 769 -13.17 -19.58 -8.28
CA PHE A 769 -12.00 -20.39 -7.97
C PHE A 769 -11.19 -20.78 -9.22
N SER A 770 -11.80 -20.81 -10.40
CA SER A 770 -11.09 -21.09 -11.66
C SER A 770 -10.13 -19.95 -12.04
N GLU A 771 -10.52 -18.69 -11.83
CA GLU A 771 -9.64 -17.54 -12.06
C GLU A 771 -8.48 -17.50 -11.04
N LEU A 772 -8.75 -17.89 -9.79
CA LEU A 772 -7.73 -18.05 -8.76
C LEU A 772 -6.78 -19.22 -9.09
N THR A 773 -7.33 -20.28 -9.66
CA THR A 773 -6.57 -21.44 -10.14
C THR A 773 -5.58 -21.08 -11.24
N GLU A 774 -6.00 -20.31 -12.23
CA GLU A 774 -5.12 -19.80 -13.29
C GLU A 774 -3.99 -18.95 -12.69
N LEU A 775 -4.33 -18.06 -11.75
CA LEU A 775 -3.37 -17.16 -11.10
C LEU A 775 -2.34 -17.90 -10.23
N LYS A 776 -2.79 -18.79 -9.34
CA LYS A 776 -1.90 -19.61 -8.49
C LYS A 776 -1.08 -20.59 -9.34
N GLY A 777 -1.58 -21.02 -10.51
CA GLY A 777 -0.87 -21.87 -11.46
C GLY A 777 0.42 -21.26 -12.05
N TYR A 778 0.53 -19.93 -12.12
CA TYR A 778 1.78 -19.26 -12.55
C TYR A 778 2.92 -19.38 -11.53
N ARG A 779 2.64 -19.78 -10.27
CA ARG A 779 3.62 -19.90 -9.17
C ARG A 779 4.28 -21.27 -9.03
N GLY A 780 3.71 -22.31 -9.67
CA GLY A 780 4.22 -23.67 -9.57
C GLY A 780 3.13 -24.71 -9.26
N VAL A 781 3.52 -25.82 -8.63
CA VAL A 781 2.60 -26.92 -8.32
C VAL A 781 1.61 -26.48 -7.24
N THR A 782 0.35 -26.39 -7.61
CA THR A 782 -0.76 -26.09 -6.70
C THR A 782 -1.35 -27.37 -6.13
N TYR A 783 -1.51 -27.45 -4.81
CA TYR A 783 -2.27 -28.52 -4.17
C TYR A 783 -3.76 -28.12 -4.21
N ARG A 784 -4.64 -29.04 -4.61
CA ARG A 784 -6.07 -28.78 -4.78
C ARG A 784 -6.86 -29.95 -4.22
N THR A 785 -8.07 -29.66 -3.77
CA THR A 785 -8.99 -30.71 -3.32
C THR A 785 -9.81 -31.20 -4.50
N GLU A 786 -10.03 -32.52 -4.57
CA GLU A 786 -10.83 -33.12 -5.63
C GLU A 786 -12.27 -33.30 -5.14
N ILE A 787 -13.19 -32.54 -5.72
CA ILE A 787 -14.62 -32.61 -5.41
C ILE A 787 -15.36 -33.08 -6.67
N SER A 788 -15.98 -34.25 -6.59
CA SER A 788 -16.74 -34.85 -7.70
C SER A 788 -15.96 -34.96 -9.02
N GLY A 789 -14.67 -35.33 -8.95
CA GLY A 789 -13.80 -35.47 -10.13
C GLY A 789 -13.24 -34.15 -10.68
N LYS A 790 -13.44 -33.03 -9.97
CA LYS A 790 -12.91 -31.71 -10.33
C LYS A 790 -11.95 -31.23 -9.26
N ALA A 791 -10.74 -30.84 -9.67
CA ALA A 791 -9.78 -30.19 -8.80
C ALA A 791 -10.19 -28.72 -8.60
N ILE A 792 -10.48 -28.33 -7.36
CA ILE A 792 -10.96 -26.99 -6.99
C ILE A 792 -10.25 -26.50 -5.72
N TYR A 793 -10.15 -25.18 -5.55
CA TYR A 793 -9.77 -24.58 -4.27
C TYR A 793 -10.97 -24.56 -3.32
N PRO A 794 -10.76 -24.62 -1.99
CA PRO A 794 -9.51 -24.45 -1.23
C PRO A 794 -8.61 -25.69 -1.11
N GLU A 795 -7.44 -25.55 -0.47
CA GLU A 795 -6.59 -26.66 -0.04
C GLU A 795 -7.20 -27.44 1.14
N ALA A 796 -6.62 -28.58 1.50
CA ALA A 796 -7.16 -29.43 2.57
C ALA A 796 -7.22 -28.72 3.93
N THR A 797 -6.13 -28.04 4.31
CA THR A 797 -6.05 -27.26 5.56
C THR A 797 -7.13 -26.18 5.62
N ASP A 798 -7.35 -25.47 4.52
CA ASP A 798 -8.39 -24.44 4.45
C ASP A 798 -9.79 -25.03 4.62
N LEU A 799 -10.07 -26.21 4.03
CA LEU A 799 -11.35 -26.91 4.25
C LEU A 799 -11.57 -27.23 5.72
N ASP A 800 -10.52 -27.58 6.46
CA ASP A 800 -10.59 -27.85 7.89
C ASP A 800 -10.90 -26.57 8.68
N ILE A 801 -10.32 -25.43 8.29
CA ILE A 801 -10.69 -24.11 8.83
C ILE A 801 -12.17 -23.79 8.53
N TYR A 802 -12.67 -24.04 7.31
CA TYR A 802 -14.09 -23.86 6.98
C TYR A 802 -15.00 -24.70 7.88
N ARG A 803 -14.67 -25.99 8.06
CA ARG A 803 -15.45 -26.93 8.88
C ARG A 803 -15.45 -26.51 10.34
N LEU A 804 -14.27 -26.18 10.89
CA LEU A 804 -14.11 -25.72 12.26
C LEU A 804 -14.86 -24.41 12.50
N ALA A 805 -14.71 -23.42 11.62
CA ALA A 805 -15.39 -22.12 11.74
C ALA A 805 -16.91 -22.27 11.69
N THR A 806 -17.41 -23.10 10.77
CA THR A 806 -18.84 -23.42 10.65
C THR A 806 -19.37 -24.12 11.91
N HIS A 807 -18.62 -25.11 12.41
CA HIS A 807 -18.98 -25.84 13.63
C HIS A 807 -19.03 -24.92 14.83
N LEU A 808 -17.97 -24.15 15.09
CA LEU A 808 -17.92 -23.19 16.20
C LEU A 808 -19.01 -22.12 16.09
N ALA A 809 -19.34 -21.66 14.89
CA ALA A 809 -20.45 -20.73 14.67
C ALA A 809 -21.81 -21.38 14.98
N SER A 810 -21.96 -22.68 14.78
CA SER A 810 -23.21 -23.41 15.11
C SER A 810 -23.42 -23.61 16.62
N LEU A 811 -22.36 -23.51 17.42
CA LEU A 811 -22.42 -23.70 18.88
C LEU A 811 -22.79 -22.40 19.61
N PRO A 812 -23.46 -22.49 20.78
CA PRO A 812 -23.74 -21.36 21.65
C PRO A 812 -22.54 -21.00 22.55
N LEU A 813 -21.42 -20.57 21.96
CA LEU A 813 -20.15 -20.33 22.66
C LEU A 813 -20.25 -19.30 23.80
N PRO A 814 -19.57 -19.46 24.96
CA PRO A 814 -19.74 -18.55 26.09
C PRO A 814 -19.16 -17.15 25.83
N ASN A 815 -19.97 -16.09 25.98
CA ASN A 815 -19.60 -14.68 25.81
C ASN A 815 -19.03 -14.29 24.42
N ILE A 816 -19.16 -15.18 23.43
CA ILE A 816 -18.72 -14.95 22.05
C ILE A 816 -19.92 -14.53 21.19
N GLY A 817 -19.75 -13.46 20.42
CA GLY A 817 -20.80 -12.87 19.59
C GLY A 817 -20.75 -13.25 18.11
N ALA A 818 -19.56 -13.54 17.59
CA ALA A 818 -19.33 -13.91 16.21
C ALA A 818 -18.05 -14.77 16.12
N VAL A 819 -18.00 -15.64 15.10
CA VAL A 819 -16.78 -16.34 14.69
C VAL A 819 -16.27 -15.70 13.41
N LEU A 820 -14.98 -15.44 13.35
CA LEU A 820 -14.30 -14.91 12.18
C LEU A 820 -13.09 -15.77 11.84
N VAL A 821 -12.72 -15.79 10.56
CA VAL A 821 -11.42 -16.30 10.09
C VAL A 821 -10.57 -15.10 9.67
N ALA A 822 -9.39 -14.97 10.27
CA ALA A 822 -8.39 -13.98 9.91
C ALA A 822 -7.50 -14.55 8.81
N THR A 823 -7.70 -14.10 7.58
CA THR A 823 -6.98 -14.58 6.40
C THR A 823 -6.96 -13.51 5.31
N MET A 824 -5.93 -13.57 4.48
CA MET A 824 -5.81 -12.77 3.26
C MET A 824 -5.86 -13.62 1.99
N ASP A 825 -6.00 -14.94 2.12
CA ASP A 825 -6.05 -15.84 0.98
C ASP A 825 -7.31 -15.57 0.15
N GLY A 826 -7.17 -15.58 -1.17
CA GLY A 826 -8.27 -15.51 -2.12
C GLY A 826 -9.32 -16.61 -1.90
N ASP A 827 -8.94 -17.76 -1.34
CA ASP A 827 -9.80 -18.91 -1.07
C ASP A 827 -10.96 -18.57 -0.11
N PHE A 828 -10.76 -17.57 0.74
CA PHE A 828 -11.78 -17.01 1.61
C PHE A 828 -12.23 -15.62 1.16
N THR A 829 -11.29 -14.73 0.85
CA THR A 829 -11.57 -13.30 0.68
C THR A 829 -12.38 -12.97 -0.59
N LEU A 830 -12.32 -13.82 -1.62
CA LEU A 830 -13.11 -13.65 -2.85
C LEU A 830 -14.60 -13.96 -2.65
N VAL A 831 -14.95 -14.80 -1.68
CA VAL A 831 -16.33 -15.22 -1.41
C VAL A 831 -16.78 -14.91 0.03
N ASP A 832 -16.04 -14.05 0.73
CA ASP A 832 -16.24 -13.64 2.13
C ASP A 832 -17.71 -13.46 2.56
N ARG A 833 -18.51 -12.72 1.78
CA ARG A 833 -19.92 -12.48 2.11
C ARG A 833 -20.84 -13.66 1.84
N ALA A 834 -20.52 -14.48 0.83
CA ALA A 834 -21.26 -15.70 0.57
C ALA A 834 -21.01 -16.74 1.68
N ILE A 835 -19.78 -16.79 2.21
CA ILE A 835 -19.43 -17.58 3.39
C ILE A 835 -20.26 -17.14 4.59
N GLU A 836 -20.29 -15.83 4.83
CA GLU A 836 -21.05 -15.23 5.93
C GLU A 836 -22.53 -15.64 5.88
N GLU A 837 -23.21 -15.50 4.75
CA GLU A 837 -24.61 -15.89 4.65
C GLU A 837 -24.85 -17.39 4.81
N GLN A 838 -23.99 -18.24 4.22
CA GLN A 838 -24.21 -19.69 4.16
C GLN A 838 -23.81 -20.43 5.45
N PHE A 839 -22.69 -20.05 6.06
CA PHE A 839 -22.05 -20.82 7.14
C PHE A 839 -22.08 -20.11 8.50
N GLY A 840 -22.42 -18.82 8.55
CA GLY A 840 -22.62 -18.12 9.81
C GLY A 840 -21.36 -17.56 10.48
N PHE A 841 -20.19 -17.68 9.84
CA PHE A 841 -18.94 -17.05 10.27
C PHE A 841 -18.45 -16.02 9.23
N SER A 842 -17.65 -15.05 9.63
CA SER A 842 -17.19 -13.96 8.74
C SER A 842 -15.71 -14.04 8.44
N ILE A 843 -15.24 -13.30 7.43
CA ILE A 843 -13.81 -13.19 7.10
C ILE A 843 -13.30 -11.80 7.50
N ALA A 844 -12.13 -11.77 8.13
CA ALA A 844 -11.39 -10.55 8.41
C ALA A 844 -10.03 -10.61 7.70
N LYS A 845 -9.76 -9.62 6.85
CA LYS A 845 -8.50 -9.49 6.09
C LYS A 845 -7.72 -8.21 6.42
N ASN A 846 -8.39 -7.25 7.04
CA ASN A 846 -7.82 -5.99 7.50
C ASN A 846 -8.73 -5.35 8.58
N HIS A 847 -8.31 -4.19 9.10
CA HIS A 847 -9.08 -3.46 10.10
C HIS A 847 -10.50 -3.15 9.68
N ARG A 848 -10.72 -2.78 8.42
CA ARG A 848 -12.06 -2.44 7.93
C ARG A 848 -13.03 -3.62 8.04
N SER A 849 -12.59 -4.82 7.67
CA SER A 849 -13.41 -6.03 7.80
C SER A 849 -13.59 -6.48 9.25
N LEU A 850 -12.63 -6.19 10.13
CA LEU A 850 -12.69 -6.51 11.56
C LEU A 850 -13.54 -5.52 12.37
N LYS A 851 -13.49 -4.23 12.02
CA LYS A 851 -14.08 -3.10 12.75
C LYS A 851 -15.56 -3.28 13.12
N PRO A 852 -16.46 -3.77 12.24
CA PRO A 852 -17.87 -3.98 12.57
C PRO A 852 -18.09 -4.97 13.73
N TRP A 853 -17.12 -5.84 13.99
CA TRP A 853 -17.21 -6.90 14.99
C TRP A 853 -16.52 -6.53 16.30
N LEU A 854 -15.73 -5.45 16.31
CA LEU A 854 -15.01 -5.04 17.50
C LEU A 854 -15.98 -4.51 18.54
N LYS A 855 -15.81 -4.99 19.77
CA LYS A 855 -16.52 -4.46 20.95
C LYS A 855 -16.45 -2.93 20.97
N ALA A 856 -17.61 -2.27 21.02
CA ALA A 856 -17.73 -0.82 21.04
C ALA A 856 -16.95 -0.23 22.23
N GLN A 857 -16.20 0.84 21.99
CA GLN A 857 -15.60 1.59 23.08
C GLN A 857 -16.74 2.25 23.86
N LYS A 858 -16.84 1.95 25.16
CA LYS A 858 -17.60 2.81 26.06
C LYS A 858 -16.86 4.13 26.11
N ALA A 859 -17.39 5.14 25.41
CA ALA A 859 -16.95 6.52 25.52
C ALA A 859 -17.22 7.06 26.92
#